data_AF-A0A1F5SH11-F1
#
_entry.id   AF-A0A1F5SH11-F1
#
_cell.length_a   1.000
_cell.length_b   1.000
_cell.length_c   1.000
_cell.angle_alpha   90.00
_cell.angle_beta   90.00
_cell.angle_gamma   90.00
#
_symmetry.space_group_name_H-M   'P 1'
#
loop_
_entity.id
_entity.type
_entity.pdbx_description
1 polymer ?
#
loop_
_entity_poly.entity_id
_entity_poly.type
_entity_poly.pdbx_seq_one_letter_code
_entity_poly.pdbx_strand_id
1 'polypeptide(L)'
;MLVMSKFKFINLFFLFCGTLFFAASHNAQAASGYDLAVTALTVSPASPAMNVESTITVTVQNDDVNDLTDMTGLSSYDFTFDNFDITETTLPAVTADKPVKYKGTVSYKFKGMFNKIGNASLYFKVDPDDLLTERTLSNNYLRVSVAAVYPEDLTVSSIETFPKYPVAGEEYQVKVQVKNNGKRDLITNSGIKSYTYGFEGFTEKSKTIPDITLNNPLKVASTTYFTFIGSFATAGDKNLTFTIDVDDQMDENDETNNTKTVKQSVASRSAADLSVNPLAYSKKADEFVIDDDITITATVKNNSPYSLTATDGLLERDYGYAVGGDYVYDFPGIEITEVSHGNYPTPTRPLDPGITLTYTFKGKVKEAGKKTLSFRIDTNNDLAENNESNNIATGTITAFSSLEALRDFSITDAKIEFYGTDKARVSWKTSVLASGYVMYKSRGYDEYERFLASLGLKEWPKTANKTEHSVDLAGLKPGTEYFYVIKANTSYTAKESAVIPFSAPANNTVSLVSGPIAAINGAQAEIGWSADLLSAGKLFYRLSGTDKYAEKPSAINKDHVVKLDKLAAGTYEFYVTASTTAGTSVKSAVGGFRIGSAAASGNADTADTDADSTNADNSNAGTSAGSGETVTAAVKNQSLYSRLKGKIMLKVEDAGKAYYVNPTALTRHYLGRPADAFLVMREQGIGIANANLGKIPVGLAALTGTDTDGDGLSDIFEDAIKTDKNKADTDGDGFSDKDEIIKNYNPRGNGNLAVDAKFASEQAGKIFLQVEGAGEAWYVNPADGKRYFLGRPSDAFAVMRALGLGITNKDFETL
;
A
#
# COMPACT_ATOMS: atom_id res chain seq x y z
N MET A 1 57.03 -24.74 -9.41
CA MET A 1 58.32 -24.99 -8.73
C MET A 1 58.51 -23.84 -7.74
N LEU A 2 58.64 -24.18 -6.45
CA LEU A 2 58.96 -23.36 -5.27
C LEU A 2 58.01 -22.21 -4.80
N VAL A 3 57.17 -22.57 -3.81
CA VAL A 3 57.22 -22.18 -2.37
C VAL A 3 56.76 -20.77 -1.88
N MET A 4 55.66 -20.81 -1.07
CA MET A 4 55.25 -20.02 0.13
C MET A 4 54.90 -18.53 -0.01
N SER A 5 53.95 -17.94 0.73
CA SER A 5 53.18 -18.36 1.91
C SER A 5 51.79 -17.68 1.94
N LYS A 6 50.85 -18.27 2.71
CA LYS A 6 49.46 -17.84 2.92
C LYS A 6 49.37 -17.01 4.20
N PHE A 7 48.72 -15.84 4.16
CA PHE A 7 48.24 -15.15 5.37
C PHE A 7 46.81 -15.63 5.71
N LYS A 8 46.61 -16.06 6.95
CA LYS A 8 45.29 -16.29 7.56
C LYS A 8 45.22 -15.59 8.92
N PHE A 9 44.10 -14.92 9.12
CA PHE A 9 43.56 -14.36 10.35
C PHE A 9 43.70 -15.28 11.57
N ILE A 10 44.05 -14.71 12.74
CA ILE A 10 43.84 -15.32 14.06
C ILE A 10 43.20 -14.28 14.99
N ASN A 11 41.96 -14.58 15.40
CA ASN A 11 41.30 -14.04 16.60
C ASN A 11 41.96 -14.66 17.83
N LEU A 12 42.30 -13.85 18.84
CA LEU A 12 42.83 -14.35 20.12
C LEU A 12 41.78 -14.25 21.23
N PHE A 13 41.61 -15.40 21.86
CA PHE A 13 40.66 -15.76 22.91
C PHE A 13 41.14 -15.23 24.28
N PHE A 14 40.22 -14.77 25.12
CA PHE A 14 40.44 -14.53 26.55
C PHE A 14 40.62 -15.85 27.30
N LEU A 15 41.65 -15.98 28.13
CA LEU A 15 41.75 -17.06 29.12
C LEU A 15 42.17 -16.50 30.48
N PHE A 16 41.25 -16.63 31.44
CA PHE A 16 41.44 -16.41 32.86
C PHE A 16 42.22 -17.60 33.45
N CYS A 17 43.29 -17.35 34.20
CA CYS A 17 43.88 -18.38 35.05
C CYS A 17 44.42 -17.72 36.32
N GLY A 18 43.82 -18.08 37.46
CA GLY A 18 44.31 -17.74 38.78
C GLY A 18 45.22 -18.83 39.32
N THR A 19 46.28 -18.44 40.02
CA THR A 19 46.93 -19.26 41.05
C THR A 19 47.48 -18.35 42.14
N LEU A 20 47.05 -18.61 43.37
CA LEU A 20 47.63 -18.08 44.61
C LEU A 20 49.05 -18.63 44.85
N PHE A 21 49.91 -17.82 45.45
CA PHE A 21 50.92 -18.28 46.41
C PHE A 21 51.00 -17.31 47.60
N PHE A 22 51.07 -17.86 48.81
CA PHE A 22 51.07 -17.17 50.09
C PHE A 22 52.48 -16.76 50.57
N ALA A 23 52.52 -15.61 51.25
CA ALA A 23 53.39 -15.19 52.35
C ALA A 23 54.89 -14.87 52.10
N ALA A 24 55.18 -13.57 52.09
CA ALA A 24 56.26 -13.01 52.88
C ALA A 24 55.75 -11.72 53.56
N SER A 25 55.60 -11.78 54.88
CA SER A 25 55.29 -10.64 55.73
C SER A 25 56.45 -9.65 55.70
N HIS A 26 56.31 -8.57 54.96
CA HIS A 26 57.06 -7.34 55.20
C HIS A 26 56.06 -6.25 55.56
N ASN A 27 56.05 -5.91 56.85
CA ASN A 27 55.58 -4.62 57.32
C ASN A 27 56.41 -3.55 56.60
N ALA A 28 55.90 -3.02 55.50
CA ALA A 28 56.31 -1.75 54.95
C ALA A 28 55.21 -0.74 55.31
N GLN A 29 55.52 0.01 56.35
CA GLN A 29 54.91 1.26 56.79
C GLN A 29 54.12 1.97 55.68
N ALA A 30 52.84 2.25 55.93
CA ALA A 30 52.03 3.15 55.12
C ALA A 30 52.75 4.49 54.99
N ALA A 31 53.36 4.74 53.84
CA ALA A 31 53.81 6.07 53.46
C ALA A 31 52.58 6.82 52.97
N SER A 32 52.17 7.85 53.71
CA SER A 32 51.21 8.86 53.26
C SER A 32 51.80 9.56 52.04
N GLY A 33 51.26 9.28 50.85
CA GLY A 33 51.71 9.85 49.59
C GLY A 33 50.57 9.93 48.59
N TYR A 34 50.70 10.86 47.64
CA TYR A 34 49.72 11.13 46.58
C TYR A 34 49.80 10.05 45.46
N ASP A 35 48.96 10.12 44.43
CA ASP A 35 48.97 9.20 43.27
C ASP A 35 48.33 9.93 42.07
N LEU A 36 49.09 10.18 41.00
CA LEU A 36 48.64 10.81 39.77
C LEU A 36 48.63 9.78 38.62
N ALA A 37 47.49 9.65 37.94
CA ALA A 37 47.35 8.73 36.82
C ALA A 37 47.07 9.48 35.52
N VAL A 38 47.87 9.25 34.46
CA VAL A 38 47.53 9.69 33.10
C VAL A 38 46.49 8.73 32.53
N THR A 39 45.22 9.14 32.54
CA THR A 39 44.08 8.27 32.19
C THR A 39 43.67 8.37 30.73
N ALA A 40 43.99 9.47 30.04
CA ALA A 40 43.70 9.63 28.62
C ALA A 40 44.69 10.54 27.90
N LEU A 41 44.97 10.22 26.63
CA LEU A 41 45.70 11.06 25.68
C LEU A 41 44.93 10.98 24.36
N THR A 42 44.25 12.06 24.01
CA THR A 42 43.30 12.11 22.88
C THR A 42 43.65 13.23 21.91
N VAL A 43 43.25 13.08 20.65
CA VAL A 43 43.45 14.09 19.61
C VAL A 43 42.09 14.48 19.04
N SER A 44 41.89 15.78 18.85
CA SER A 44 40.69 16.34 18.22
C SER A 44 41.09 17.20 17.02
N PRO A 45 40.63 16.90 15.80
CA PRO A 45 39.80 15.73 15.44
C PRO A 45 40.58 14.39 15.58
N ALA A 46 39.86 13.28 15.77
CA ALA A 46 40.46 11.96 16.02
C ALA A 46 41.30 11.42 14.83
N SER A 47 40.95 11.82 13.61
CA SER A 47 41.73 11.65 12.39
C SER A 47 42.24 13.03 11.95
N PRO A 48 43.34 13.52 12.53
CA PRO A 48 43.88 14.83 12.19
C PRO A 48 44.43 14.83 10.77
N ALA A 49 44.17 15.90 10.03
CA ALA A 49 44.73 16.07 8.70
C ALA A 49 46.05 16.86 8.77
N MET A 50 46.99 16.53 7.88
CA MET A 50 48.28 17.21 7.84
C MET A 50 48.11 18.72 7.56
N ASN A 51 48.84 19.54 8.31
CA ASN A 51 48.76 21.00 8.28
C ASN A 51 47.35 21.56 8.54
N VAL A 52 46.52 20.82 9.28
CA VAL A 52 45.24 21.29 9.79
C VAL A 52 45.30 21.32 11.32
N GLU A 53 44.79 22.40 11.90
CA GLU A 53 44.82 22.63 13.35
C GLU A 53 44.14 21.46 14.09
N SER A 54 44.86 20.92 15.07
CA SER A 54 44.44 19.80 15.91
C SER A 54 44.82 20.07 17.37
N THR A 55 44.09 19.48 18.31
CA THR A 55 44.33 19.62 19.75
C THR A 55 44.57 18.26 20.38
N ILE A 56 45.73 18.09 21.00
CA ILE A 56 46.06 16.95 21.86
C ILE A 56 45.62 17.30 23.28
N THR A 57 44.77 16.48 23.89
CA THR A 57 44.34 16.63 25.28
C THR A 57 44.83 15.45 26.11
N VAL A 58 45.63 15.75 27.13
CA VAL A 58 46.09 14.78 28.12
C VAL A 58 45.28 14.96 29.39
N THR A 59 44.72 13.88 29.93
CA THR A 59 43.95 13.89 31.18
C THR A 59 44.72 13.18 32.27
N VAL A 60 44.92 13.86 33.38
CA VAL A 60 45.55 13.34 34.59
C VAL A 60 44.53 13.32 35.71
N GLN A 61 44.42 12.18 36.39
CA GLN A 61 43.51 11.93 37.50
C GLN A 61 44.29 11.92 38.81
N ASN A 62 43.74 12.54 39.86
CA ASN A 62 44.19 12.27 41.21
C ASN A 62 43.61 10.92 41.67
N ASP A 63 44.46 9.90 41.76
CA ASP A 63 44.09 8.56 42.23
C ASP A 63 44.27 8.37 43.73
N ASP A 64 44.59 9.44 44.46
CA ASP A 64 44.71 9.43 45.92
C ASP A 64 43.53 10.12 46.64
N VAL A 65 43.28 9.66 47.87
CA VAL A 65 42.25 10.21 48.74
C VAL A 65 42.56 11.62 49.24
N ASN A 66 43.84 12.03 49.21
CA ASN A 66 44.22 13.40 49.54
C ASN A 66 43.97 14.33 48.36
N ASP A 67 43.32 15.45 48.64
CA ASP A 67 43.04 16.49 47.66
C ASP A 67 44.34 17.15 47.18
N LEU A 68 44.53 17.23 45.85
CA LEU A 68 45.64 17.98 45.27
C LEU A 68 45.28 19.47 45.29
N THR A 69 45.99 20.26 46.08
CA THR A 69 45.65 21.66 46.38
C THR A 69 46.55 22.68 45.69
N ASP A 70 47.60 22.23 45.00
CA ASP A 70 48.50 23.09 44.22
C ASP A 70 49.05 22.34 42.99
N MET A 71 50.00 22.96 42.30
CA MET A 71 50.62 22.41 41.09
C MET A 71 51.82 21.49 41.37
N THR A 72 52.05 21.06 42.61
CA THR A 72 53.12 20.09 42.93
C THR A 72 52.86 18.78 42.20
N GLY A 73 53.87 18.23 41.52
CA GLY A 73 53.76 17.07 40.63
C GLY A 73 53.13 17.35 39.26
N LEU A 74 52.18 18.29 39.14
CA LEU A 74 51.59 18.70 37.86
C LEU A 74 52.43 19.75 37.09
N SER A 75 53.32 20.45 37.78
CA SER A 75 54.22 21.43 37.15
C SER A 75 55.46 20.80 36.54
N SER A 76 55.81 19.57 36.94
CA SER A 76 56.82 18.74 36.27
C SER A 76 56.10 17.77 35.32
N TYR A 77 56.39 17.85 34.03
CA TYR A 77 55.86 16.92 33.02
C TYR A 77 56.82 16.84 31.84
N ASP A 78 56.82 15.69 31.17
CA ASP A 78 57.62 15.42 29.97
C ASP A 78 56.72 14.87 28.86
N PHE A 79 57.01 15.21 27.61
CA PHE A 79 56.21 14.77 26.47
C PHE A 79 57.03 14.64 25.19
N THR A 80 56.57 13.76 24.31
CA THR A 80 57.10 13.62 22.95
C THR A 80 55.92 13.38 22.02
N PHE A 81 55.62 14.34 21.16
CA PHE A 81 54.57 14.23 20.15
C PHE A 81 55.22 14.20 18.77
N ASP A 82 55.41 12.99 18.24
CA ASP A 82 56.05 12.81 16.94
C ASP A 82 55.26 13.53 15.84
N ASN A 83 55.97 14.24 14.95
CA ASN A 83 55.40 14.94 13.80
C ASN A 83 54.30 15.96 14.14
N PHE A 84 54.28 16.50 15.36
CA PHE A 84 53.28 17.49 15.79
C PHE A 84 53.96 18.80 16.21
N ASP A 85 53.71 19.86 15.46
CA ASP A 85 54.22 21.19 15.75
C ASP A 85 53.24 21.92 16.68
N ILE A 86 53.65 22.09 17.94
CA ILE A 86 52.85 22.78 18.97
C ILE A 86 52.92 24.29 18.74
N THR A 87 51.75 24.93 18.73
CA THR A 87 51.59 26.37 18.59
C THR A 87 51.14 27.04 19.88
N GLU A 88 50.36 26.34 20.70
CA GLU A 88 49.84 26.84 21.97
C GLU A 88 49.72 25.69 22.99
N THR A 89 50.04 25.97 24.25
CA THR A 89 49.90 25.02 25.37
C THR A 89 49.07 25.65 26.48
N THR A 90 48.04 24.93 26.92
CA THR A 90 47.23 25.28 28.09
C THR A 90 47.49 24.28 29.20
N LEU A 91 48.03 24.78 30.31
CA LEU A 91 48.28 23.99 31.52
C LEU A 91 47.05 23.93 32.41
N PRO A 92 46.89 22.87 33.21
CA PRO A 92 45.86 22.83 34.24
C PRO A 92 46.13 23.88 35.34
N ALA A 93 45.06 24.27 36.04
CA ALA A 93 45.13 25.23 37.14
C ALA A 93 44.56 24.59 38.41
N VAL A 94 45.43 24.30 39.39
CA VAL A 94 45.08 23.74 40.69
C VAL A 94 45.47 24.72 41.79
N THR A 95 44.54 24.99 42.70
CA THR A 95 44.73 25.94 43.82
C THR A 95 44.01 25.44 45.05
N ALA A 96 44.36 25.94 46.23
CA ALA A 96 43.73 25.52 47.49
C ALA A 96 42.21 25.77 47.49
N ASP A 97 41.75 26.81 46.78
CA ASP A 97 40.34 27.14 46.62
C ASP A 97 39.61 26.25 45.60
N LYS A 98 40.36 25.53 44.75
CA LYS A 98 39.86 24.61 43.72
C LYS A 98 40.75 23.36 43.64
N PRO A 99 40.71 22.48 44.65
CA PRO A 99 41.55 21.29 44.65
C PRO A 99 41.02 20.21 43.71
N VAL A 100 41.93 19.35 43.24
CA VAL A 100 41.57 18.11 42.52
C VAL A 100 41.32 17.03 43.55
N LYS A 101 40.03 16.75 43.79
CA LYS A 101 39.61 15.71 44.74
C LYS A 101 39.95 14.31 44.25
N TYR A 102 39.80 13.31 45.12
CA TYR A 102 39.90 11.91 44.73
C TYR A 102 39.05 11.58 43.49
N LYS A 103 39.67 10.94 42.49
CA LYS A 103 39.13 10.65 41.15
C LYS A 103 38.77 11.88 40.31
N GLY A 104 39.07 13.08 40.80
CA GLY A 104 39.02 14.32 40.03
C GLY A 104 40.12 14.34 38.97
N THR A 105 39.89 15.06 37.88
CA THR A 105 40.81 15.13 36.75
C THR A 105 41.19 16.56 36.41
N VAL A 106 42.36 16.70 35.81
CA VAL A 106 42.88 17.92 35.20
C VAL A 106 43.40 17.60 33.81
N SER A 107 43.50 18.61 32.95
CA SER A 107 43.94 18.38 31.57
C SER A 107 44.99 19.37 31.09
N TYR A 108 45.95 18.85 30.33
CA TYR A 108 46.88 19.61 29.51
C TYR A 108 46.33 19.63 28.08
N LYS A 109 46.32 20.79 27.44
CA LYS A 109 45.92 20.92 26.04
C LYS A 109 47.08 21.47 25.22
N PHE A 110 47.42 20.77 24.14
CA PHE A 110 48.45 21.17 23.19
C PHE A 110 47.80 21.37 21.83
N LYS A 111 47.76 22.61 21.39
CA LYS A 111 47.17 23.01 20.12
C LYS A 111 48.27 23.18 19.09
N GLY A 112 48.11 22.60 17.91
CA GLY A 112 49.18 22.52 16.91
C GLY A 112 48.73 21.83 15.63
N MET A 113 49.69 21.37 14.83
CA MET A 113 49.43 20.72 13.56
C MET A 113 50.33 19.51 13.36
N PHE A 114 49.80 18.45 12.73
CA PHE A 114 50.63 17.35 12.25
C PHE A 114 51.34 17.75 10.95
N ASN A 115 52.65 17.58 10.87
CA ASN A 115 53.47 18.01 9.71
C ASN A 115 53.90 16.84 8.80
N LYS A 116 53.47 15.61 9.11
CA LYS A 116 53.77 14.41 8.34
C LYS A 116 52.59 13.44 8.35
N ILE A 117 52.36 12.78 7.21
CA ILE A 117 51.37 11.71 7.05
C ILE A 117 51.81 10.42 7.74
N GLY A 118 50.83 9.67 8.25
CA GLY A 118 51.02 8.36 8.88
C GLY A 118 50.98 8.40 10.40
N ASN A 119 51.42 7.30 11.03
CA ASN A 119 51.33 7.14 12.48
C ASN A 119 52.36 8.03 13.21
N ALA A 120 51.85 8.88 14.10
CA ALA A 120 52.59 9.64 15.09
C ALA A 120 52.47 8.98 16.47
N SER A 121 53.60 8.74 17.14
CA SER A 121 53.61 8.31 18.54
C SER A 121 53.52 9.52 19.45
N LEU A 122 52.50 9.52 20.31
CA LEU A 122 52.28 10.56 21.31
C LEU A 122 52.56 9.98 22.69
N TYR A 123 53.54 10.54 23.39
CA TYR A 123 53.96 10.16 24.73
C TYR A 123 53.81 11.34 25.67
N PHE A 124 53.28 11.09 26.87
CA PHE A 124 53.23 12.06 27.95
C PHE A 124 53.51 11.36 29.28
N LYS A 125 54.26 12.03 30.15
CA LYS A 125 54.52 11.62 31.53
C LYS A 125 54.33 12.80 32.49
N VAL A 126 53.57 12.58 33.56
CA VAL A 126 53.42 13.52 34.68
C VAL A 126 54.45 13.21 35.77
N ASP A 127 54.89 14.24 36.48
CA ASP A 127 55.90 14.22 37.54
C ASP A 127 57.17 13.38 37.25
N PRO A 128 57.87 13.59 36.12
CA PRO A 128 59.11 12.87 35.83
C PRO A 128 60.23 13.14 36.84
N ASP A 129 60.21 14.28 37.53
CA ASP A 129 61.21 14.70 38.51
C ASP A 129 60.91 14.21 39.96
N ASP A 130 59.80 13.49 40.17
CA ASP A 130 59.37 12.95 41.48
C ASP A 130 59.24 14.07 42.55
N LEU A 131 58.66 15.22 42.16
CA LEU A 131 58.44 16.37 43.05
C LEU A 131 57.28 16.13 44.02
N LEU A 132 56.35 15.26 43.65
CA LEU A 132 55.28 14.75 44.48
C LEU A 132 55.58 13.28 44.78
N THR A 133 55.75 12.92 46.05
CA THR A 133 55.98 11.52 46.39
C THR A 133 54.72 10.69 46.14
N GLU A 134 54.80 9.82 45.14
CA GLU A 134 53.67 9.03 44.67
C GLU A 134 53.75 7.55 45.06
N ARG A 135 52.58 6.91 45.24
CA ARG A 135 52.49 5.47 45.53
C ARG A 135 52.69 4.59 44.30
N THR A 136 52.15 5.03 43.17
CA THR A 136 52.15 4.30 41.91
C THR A 136 52.79 5.21 40.88
N LEU A 137 53.85 4.73 40.20
CA LEU A 137 54.55 5.50 39.17
C LEU A 137 54.30 4.94 37.75
N SER A 138 53.68 3.75 37.65
CA SER A 138 53.46 3.04 36.39
C SER A 138 52.26 3.58 35.60
N ASN A 139 51.38 4.33 36.26
CA ASN A 139 50.22 5.04 35.71
C ASN A 139 50.53 6.51 35.37
N ASN A 140 51.72 7.01 35.67
CA ASN A 140 52.10 8.41 35.42
C ASN A 140 52.39 8.73 33.95
N TYR A 141 52.27 7.76 33.05
CA TYR A 141 52.53 7.99 31.64
C TYR A 141 51.55 7.23 30.75
N LEU A 142 51.37 7.75 29.54
CA LEU A 142 50.59 7.10 28.50
C LEU A 142 51.25 7.30 27.13
N ARG A 143 51.16 6.27 26.28
CA ARG A 143 51.58 6.34 24.88
C ARG A 143 50.41 5.94 23.98
N VAL A 144 50.10 6.78 22.99
CA VAL A 144 49.06 6.53 21.99
C VAL A 144 49.66 6.71 20.59
N SER A 145 49.14 5.99 19.60
CA SER A 145 49.49 6.18 18.19
C SER A 145 48.32 6.81 17.47
N VAL A 146 48.55 7.88 16.70
CA VAL A 146 47.53 8.60 15.93
C VAL A 146 47.96 8.70 14.48
N ALA A 147 47.07 8.37 13.55
CA ALA A 147 47.35 8.46 12.12
C ALA A 147 46.94 9.84 11.58
N ALA A 148 47.91 10.62 11.10
CA ALA A 148 47.64 11.84 10.35
C ALA A 148 47.36 11.49 8.88
N VAL A 149 46.33 12.09 8.29
CA VAL A 149 45.85 11.80 6.93
C VAL A 149 46.02 12.97 5.97
N TYR A 150 45.84 12.71 4.67
CA TYR A 150 45.81 13.77 3.68
C TYR A 150 44.58 14.68 3.90
N PRO A 151 44.73 16.01 3.73
CA PRO A 151 43.64 16.96 3.92
C PRO A 151 42.72 17.11 2.70
N GLU A 152 43.11 16.64 1.53
CA GLU A 152 42.30 16.65 0.32
C GLU A 152 41.48 15.35 0.18
N ASP A 153 40.27 15.44 -0.40
CA ASP A 153 39.37 14.30 -0.70
C ASP A 153 38.28 14.80 -1.66
N LEU A 154 38.31 14.32 -2.90
CA LEU A 154 37.37 14.54 -3.98
C LEU A 154 36.55 13.28 -4.15
N THR A 155 35.28 13.41 -4.53
CA THR A 155 34.45 12.23 -4.77
C THR A 155 33.47 12.49 -5.89
N VAL A 156 33.30 11.51 -6.78
CA VAL A 156 32.25 11.56 -7.80
C VAL A 156 30.93 11.13 -7.17
N SER A 157 30.09 12.11 -6.83
CA SER A 157 28.86 11.91 -6.05
C SER A 157 27.69 11.40 -6.89
N SER A 158 27.53 11.85 -8.14
CA SER A 158 26.47 11.38 -9.03
C SER A 158 26.83 11.56 -10.50
N ILE A 159 26.15 10.79 -11.37
CA ILE A 159 26.14 10.94 -12.81
C ILE A 159 24.67 10.79 -13.22
N GLU A 160 24.10 11.81 -13.83
CA GLU A 160 22.67 11.86 -14.16
C GLU A 160 22.44 12.46 -15.54
N THR A 161 21.41 12.00 -16.25
CA THR A 161 20.95 12.66 -17.47
C THR A 161 19.86 13.68 -17.14
N PHE A 162 19.77 14.73 -17.95
CA PHE A 162 18.69 15.71 -17.90
C PHE A 162 18.11 15.94 -19.30
N PRO A 163 16.81 15.64 -19.53
CA PRO A 163 15.89 14.91 -18.63
C PRO A 163 16.38 13.53 -18.14
N LYS A 164 15.80 13.06 -17.02
CA LYS A 164 16.21 11.85 -16.31
C LYS A 164 16.05 10.56 -17.12
N TYR A 165 15.07 10.52 -18.02
CA TYR A 165 14.75 9.34 -18.81
C TYR A 165 14.96 9.64 -20.30
N PRO A 166 16.18 9.43 -20.81
CA PRO A 166 16.56 9.81 -22.17
C PRO A 166 16.03 8.83 -23.22
N VAL A 167 15.77 9.34 -24.43
CA VAL A 167 15.46 8.54 -25.62
C VAL A 167 16.62 8.57 -26.62
N ALA A 168 16.82 7.46 -27.34
CA ALA A 168 17.84 7.40 -28.37
C ALA A 168 17.58 8.42 -29.49
N GLY A 169 18.64 9.11 -29.93
CA GLY A 169 18.61 10.07 -31.04
C GLY A 169 18.31 11.52 -30.66
N GLU A 170 17.93 11.80 -29.40
CA GLU A 170 17.69 13.18 -28.93
C GLU A 170 18.85 13.72 -28.10
N GLU A 171 18.91 15.05 -27.97
CA GLU A 171 19.95 15.75 -27.22
C GLU A 171 19.59 15.84 -25.73
N TYR A 172 20.54 15.45 -24.87
CA TYR A 172 20.45 15.42 -23.42
C TYR A 172 21.71 16.01 -22.79
N GLN A 173 21.58 16.41 -21.53
CA GLN A 173 22.73 16.75 -20.70
C GLN A 173 23.10 15.57 -19.80
N VAL A 174 24.36 15.18 -19.73
CA VAL A 174 24.90 14.33 -18.67
C VAL A 174 25.59 15.25 -17.66
N LYS A 175 25.10 15.29 -16.43
CA LYS A 175 25.69 16.05 -15.32
C LYS A 175 26.41 15.11 -14.38
N VAL A 176 27.67 15.39 -14.13
CA VAL A 176 28.49 14.69 -13.13
C VAL A 176 28.74 15.63 -11.97
N GLN A 177 28.35 15.21 -10.78
CA GLN A 177 28.57 15.95 -9.55
C GLN A 177 29.86 15.46 -8.88
N VAL A 178 30.78 16.38 -8.62
CA VAL A 178 32.01 16.13 -7.85
C VAL A 178 31.94 16.92 -6.55
N LYS A 179 32.26 16.28 -5.43
CA LYS A 179 32.23 16.87 -4.09
C LYS A 179 33.63 16.95 -3.51
N ASN A 180 33.94 18.04 -2.80
CA ASN A 180 35.10 18.13 -1.94
C ASN A 180 34.73 17.64 -0.53
N ASN A 181 35.12 16.42 -0.18
CA ASN A 181 34.97 15.83 1.15
C ASN A 181 36.19 16.10 2.07
N GLY A 182 37.21 16.77 1.53
CA GLY A 182 38.44 17.11 2.22
C GLY A 182 38.23 18.06 3.41
N LYS A 183 39.33 18.34 4.12
CA LYS A 183 39.41 19.26 5.25
C LYS A 183 39.84 20.67 4.84
N ARG A 184 40.12 20.91 3.56
CA ARG A 184 40.48 22.22 3.00
C ARG A 184 39.70 22.58 1.75
N ASP A 185 39.56 23.88 1.53
CA ASP A 185 39.03 24.43 0.29
C ASP A 185 40.02 24.17 -0.85
N LEU A 186 39.53 23.73 -2.01
CA LEU A 186 40.34 23.63 -3.21
C LEU A 186 40.35 24.98 -3.93
N ILE A 187 41.54 25.55 -4.08
CA ILE A 187 41.79 26.87 -4.68
C ILE A 187 42.50 26.77 -6.04
N THR A 188 42.75 25.56 -6.52
CA THR A 188 43.37 25.30 -7.82
C THR A 188 42.62 24.18 -8.54
N ASN A 189 42.95 23.97 -9.81
CA ASN A 189 42.37 22.92 -10.64
C ASN A 189 43.08 21.55 -10.49
N SER A 190 44.02 21.39 -9.55
CA SER A 190 44.64 20.10 -9.25
C SER A 190 43.55 19.07 -8.95
N GLY A 191 43.66 17.87 -9.51
CA GLY A 191 42.64 16.82 -9.46
C GLY A 191 41.38 17.09 -10.29
N ILE A 192 40.93 18.36 -10.40
CA ILE A 192 39.69 18.72 -11.10
C ILE A 192 39.80 18.63 -12.63
N LYS A 193 40.90 19.12 -13.22
CA LYS A 193 41.10 19.07 -14.69
C LYS A 193 41.70 17.74 -15.17
N SER A 194 42.14 16.92 -14.23
CA SER A 194 42.60 15.55 -14.41
C SER A 194 41.39 14.62 -14.35
N TYR A 195 40.75 14.30 -15.49
CA TYR A 195 39.58 13.42 -15.48
C TYR A 195 39.47 12.57 -16.76
N THR A 196 38.79 11.44 -16.65
CA THR A 196 38.36 10.63 -17.80
C THR A 196 36.89 10.24 -17.67
N TYR A 197 36.24 9.98 -18.78
CA TYR A 197 34.84 9.53 -18.81
C TYR A 197 34.62 8.52 -19.93
N GLY A 198 33.75 7.56 -19.66
CA GLY A 198 33.28 6.56 -20.59
C GLY A 198 31.75 6.53 -20.55
N PHE A 199 31.11 7.26 -21.45
CA PHE A 199 29.66 7.28 -21.58
C PHE A 199 29.25 6.38 -22.76
N GLU A 200 28.91 5.13 -22.47
CA GLU A 200 28.64 4.12 -23.48
C GLU A 200 27.53 4.57 -24.45
N GLY A 201 27.84 4.59 -25.75
CA GLY A 201 26.88 4.96 -26.80
C GLY A 201 26.46 6.43 -26.83
N PHE A 202 27.07 7.29 -26.00
CA PHE A 202 26.83 8.73 -25.98
C PHE A 202 27.80 9.46 -26.93
N THR A 203 27.25 10.31 -27.78
CA THR A 203 28.03 11.20 -28.66
C THR A 203 28.01 12.60 -28.08
N GLU A 204 29.13 13.05 -27.54
CA GLU A 204 29.30 14.41 -27.03
C GLU A 204 29.26 15.43 -28.18
N LYS A 205 28.48 16.50 -27.98
CA LYS A 205 28.45 17.70 -28.82
C LYS A 205 29.23 18.85 -28.19
N SER A 206 29.12 19.03 -26.87
CA SER A 206 29.88 20.03 -26.12
C SER A 206 29.98 19.65 -24.65
N LYS A 207 30.90 20.31 -23.91
CA LYS A 207 31.05 20.14 -22.47
C LYS A 207 31.42 21.43 -21.76
N THR A 208 31.02 21.51 -20.49
CA THR A 208 31.38 22.57 -19.55
C THR A 208 32.05 21.92 -18.34
N ILE A 209 33.27 22.37 -18.04
CA ILE A 209 34.12 21.86 -16.95
C ILE A 209 34.21 22.97 -15.90
N PRO A 210 34.15 22.65 -14.61
CA PRO A 210 34.30 23.67 -13.57
C PRO A 210 35.70 24.27 -13.56
N ASP A 211 35.79 25.54 -13.19
CA ASP A 211 37.07 26.25 -13.04
C ASP A 211 37.28 26.66 -11.59
N ILE A 212 38.21 25.98 -10.93
CA ILE A 212 38.54 26.17 -9.52
C ILE A 212 39.78 27.05 -9.43
N THR A 213 39.63 28.18 -8.75
CA THR A 213 40.67 29.20 -8.58
C THR A 213 40.61 29.80 -7.19
N LEU A 214 41.63 30.56 -6.81
CA LEU A 214 41.65 31.27 -5.52
C LEU A 214 40.42 32.20 -5.33
N ASN A 215 39.89 32.77 -6.41
CA ASN A 215 38.72 33.66 -6.37
C ASN A 215 37.38 32.89 -6.50
N ASN A 216 37.44 31.61 -6.87
CA ASN A 216 36.28 30.72 -6.99
C ASN A 216 36.64 29.32 -6.44
N PRO A 217 36.85 29.19 -5.12
CA PRO A 217 37.27 27.93 -4.53
C PRO A 217 36.11 26.92 -4.44
N LEU A 218 36.43 25.64 -4.61
CA LEU A 218 35.52 24.55 -4.23
C LEU A 218 35.66 24.32 -2.73
N LYS A 219 34.73 24.91 -1.98
CA LYS A 219 34.75 24.86 -0.52
C LYS A 219 34.58 23.45 0.03
N VAL A 220 35.07 23.23 1.24
CA VAL A 220 34.83 21.99 2.00
C VAL A 220 33.33 21.65 2.01
N ALA A 221 33.02 20.37 1.82
CA ALA A 221 31.68 19.79 1.72
C ALA A 221 30.79 20.31 0.58
N SER A 222 31.31 21.19 -0.29
CA SER A 222 30.57 21.74 -1.44
C SER A 222 30.75 20.88 -2.69
N THR A 223 29.87 21.07 -3.67
CA THR A 223 29.88 20.32 -4.94
C THR A 223 30.07 21.24 -6.14
N THR A 224 30.60 20.66 -7.21
CA THR A 224 30.73 21.28 -8.53
C THR A 224 30.26 20.31 -9.61
N TYR A 225 30.02 20.81 -10.82
CA TYR A 225 29.40 20.02 -11.90
C TYR A 225 30.21 20.05 -13.18
N PHE A 226 30.42 18.86 -13.75
CA PHE A 226 30.78 18.70 -15.15
C PHE A 226 29.49 18.47 -15.94
N THR A 227 29.30 19.20 -17.03
CA THR A 227 28.10 19.08 -17.87
C THR A 227 28.50 18.72 -19.28
N PHE A 228 27.99 17.62 -19.80
CA PHE A 228 28.21 17.15 -21.17
C PHE A 228 26.88 17.22 -21.91
N ILE A 229 26.85 17.82 -23.10
CA ILE A 229 25.65 17.92 -23.95
C ILE A 229 25.88 17.04 -25.16
N GLY A 230 24.93 16.18 -25.51
CA GLY A 230 25.08 15.20 -26.58
C GLY A 230 23.88 14.26 -26.69
N SER A 231 24.01 13.16 -27.43
CA SER A 231 22.90 12.23 -27.69
C SER A 231 23.33 10.78 -27.60
N PHE A 232 22.43 9.88 -27.17
CA PHE A 232 22.64 8.44 -27.23
C PHE A 232 22.25 7.89 -28.60
N ALA A 233 23.15 7.17 -29.27
CA ALA A 233 22.90 6.66 -30.62
C ALA A 233 21.85 5.53 -30.66
N THR A 234 21.78 4.72 -29.60
CA THR A 234 20.94 3.51 -29.54
C THR A 234 20.30 3.36 -28.17
N ALA A 235 19.12 2.76 -28.13
CA ALA A 235 18.44 2.38 -26.88
C ALA A 235 19.20 1.27 -26.11
N GLY A 236 18.75 1.00 -24.89
CA GLY A 236 19.27 -0.02 -23.97
C GLY A 236 19.97 0.57 -22.76
N ASP A 237 20.39 -0.31 -21.84
CA ASP A 237 21.21 0.07 -20.68
C ASP A 237 22.61 0.49 -21.15
N LYS A 238 23.08 1.65 -20.67
CA LYS A 238 24.40 2.21 -20.95
C LYS A 238 25.15 2.42 -19.65
N ASN A 239 26.39 1.98 -19.57
CA ASN A 239 27.23 2.31 -18.42
C ASN A 239 27.87 3.69 -18.65
N LEU A 240 27.66 4.59 -17.69
CA LEU A 240 28.28 5.90 -17.66
C LEU A 240 29.30 5.91 -16.52
N THR A 241 30.58 5.94 -16.89
CA THR A 241 31.69 5.98 -15.94
C THR A 241 32.35 7.35 -15.99
N PHE A 242 32.68 7.90 -14.84
CA PHE A 242 33.48 9.11 -14.70
C PHE A 242 34.50 8.91 -13.59
N THR A 243 35.74 9.32 -13.85
CA THR A 243 36.84 9.31 -12.88
C THR A 243 37.47 10.68 -12.82
N ILE A 244 37.59 11.21 -11.61
CA ILE A 244 38.33 12.43 -11.28
C ILE A 244 39.73 12.07 -10.77
N ASP A 245 40.64 13.03 -10.83
CA ASP A 245 42.07 12.91 -10.57
C ASP A 245 42.82 11.68 -11.14
N VAL A 246 42.63 11.41 -12.43
CA VAL A 246 43.26 10.24 -13.10
C VAL A 246 44.79 10.26 -13.14
N ASP A 247 45.39 11.45 -13.12
CA ASP A 247 46.83 11.68 -13.16
C ASP A 247 47.46 11.75 -11.76
N ASP A 248 46.68 11.52 -10.69
CA ASP A 248 47.15 11.52 -9.28
C ASP A 248 47.87 12.84 -8.92
N GLN A 249 47.25 13.97 -9.30
CA GLN A 249 47.81 15.31 -9.11
C GLN A 249 47.60 15.85 -7.69
N MET A 250 46.77 15.18 -6.91
CA MET A 250 46.40 15.51 -5.54
C MET A 250 46.42 14.21 -4.74
N ASP A 251 47.28 14.12 -3.72
CA ASP A 251 47.22 13.00 -2.79
C ASP A 251 45.96 13.15 -1.92
N GLU A 252 45.05 12.17 -1.99
CA GLU A 252 43.77 12.24 -1.30
C GLU A 252 43.69 11.31 -0.07
N ASN A 253 42.75 11.62 0.82
CA ASN A 253 42.46 10.77 1.97
C ASN A 253 41.77 9.45 1.57
N ASP A 254 41.02 9.45 0.46
CA ASP A 254 40.33 8.26 -0.06
C ASP A 254 40.32 8.22 -1.59
N GLU A 255 41.36 7.64 -2.18
CA GLU A 255 41.49 7.44 -3.63
C GLU A 255 40.41 6.54 -4.25
N THR A 256 39.65 5.80 -3.44
CA THR A 256 38.73 4.77 -3.97
C THR A 256 37.40 5.34 -4.44
N ASN A 257 37.08 6.57 -4.03
CA ASN A 257 35.79 7.21 -4.28
C ASN A 257 35.85 8.19 -5.49
N ASN A 258 37.00 8.29 -6.14
CA ASN A 258 37.27 9.12 -7.32
C ASN A 258 36.61 8.62 -8.61
N THR A 259 36.11 7.38 -8.62
CA THR A 259 35.41 6.81 -9.78
C THR A 259 33.98 6.45 -9.45
N LYS A 260 33.05 6.81 -10.33
CA LYS A 260 31.67 6.34 -10.27
C LYS A 260 31.22 5.78 -11.60
N THR A 261 30.50 4.67 -11.55
CA THR A 261 29.80 4.09 -12.71
C THR A 261 28.32 3.98 -12.38
N VAL A 262 27.47 4.54 -13.23
CA VAL A 262 26.02 4.39 -13.15
C VAL A 262 25.50 3.69 -14.40
N LYS A 263 24.44 2.90 -14.24
CA LYS A 263 23.71 2.33 -15.36
C LYS A 263 22.56 3.28 -15.72
N GLN A 264 22.58 3.80 -16.94
CA GLN A 264 21.53 4.64 -17.50
C GLN A 264 20.72 3.85 -18.53
N SER A 265 19.43 3.67 -18.30
CA SER A 265 18.54 3.10 -19.31
C SER A 265 18.14 4.18 -20.33
N VAL A 266 18.36 3.91 -21.61
CA VAL A 266 17.98 4.77 -22.74
C VAL A 266 16.84 4.10 -23.50
N ALA A 267 15.73 4.78 -23.68
CA ALA A 267 14.56 4.23 -24.34
C ALA A 267 14.63 4.31 -25.87
N SER A 268 13.80 3.51 -26.54
CA SER A 268 13.47 3.68 -27.96
C SER A 268 12.32 4.67 -28.13
N ARG A 269 12.37 5.52 -29.16
CA ARG A 269 11.27 6.43 -29.50
C ARG A 269 9.98 5.70 -29.82
N SER A 270 10.07 4.49 -30.38
CA SER A 270 8.93 3.63 -30.71
C SER A 270 8.17 3.08 -29.49
N ALA A 271 8.62 3.38 -28.27
CA ALA A 271 7.97 2.96 -27.03
C ALA A 271 7.09 4.08 -26.42
N ALA A 272 6.74 5.12 -27.18
CA ALA A 272 5.83 6.16 -26.73
C ALA A 272 4.46 5.54 -26.37
N ASP A 273 3.86 6.00 -25.28
CA ASP A 273 2.52 5.62 -24.83
C ASP A 273 2.00 6.74 -23.92
N LEU A 274 0.94 7.40 -24.37
CA LEU A 274 0.07 8.27 -23.62
C LEU A 274 -1.21 7.50 -23.32
N SER A 275 -1.85 7.86 -22.21
CA SER A 275 -3.18 7.32 -21.94
C SER A 275 -4.03 8.34 -21.24
N VAL A 276 -5.33 8.28 -21.47
CA VAL A 276 -6.29 9.07 -20.72
C VAL A 276 -6.92 8.21 -19.63
N ASN A 277 -6.79 8.67 -18.38
CA ASN A 277 -7.50 8.08 -17.25
C ASN A 277 -9.03 8.31 -17.37
N PRO A 278 -9.85 7.50 -16.70
CA PRO A 278 -11.30 7.72 -16.66
C PRO A 278 -11.66 9.15 -16.24
N LEU A 279 -12.65 9.73 -16.92
CA LEU A 279 -13.13 11.07 -16.63
C LEU A 279 -13.60 11.18 -15.18
N ALA A 280 -13.20 12.27 -14.52
CA ALA A 280 -13.69 12.63 -13.20
C ALA A 280 -14.65 13.83 -13.28
N TYR A 281 -15.59 13.91 -12.33
CA TYR A 281 -16.61 14.94 -12.30
C TYR A 281 -16.67 15.61 -10.92
N SER A 282 -17.15 16.85 -10.86
CA SER A 282 -17.31 17.62 -9.61
C SER A 282 -18.31 17.04 -8.61
N LYS A 283 -19.23 16.17 -9.07
CA LYS A 283 -20.23 15.44 -8.27
C LYS A 283 -20.32 13.99 -8.75
N LYS A 284 -21.08 13.13 -8.06
CA LYS A 284 -21.29 11.77 -8.60
C LYS A 284 -22.04 11.84 -9.92
N ALA A 285 -21.71 10.90 -10.80
CA ALA A 285 -22.22 10.84 -12.16
C ALA A 285 -23.75 10.81 -12.26
N ASP A 286 -24.45 10.35 -11.22
CA ASP A 286 -25.90 10.17 -11.14
C ASP A 286 -26.61 11.21 -10.24
N GLU A 287 -25.97 12.34 -9.95
CA GLU A 287 -26.50 13.37 -9.03
C GLU A 287 -26.68 14.74 -9.68
N PHE A 288 -26.51 14.85 -11.00
CA PHE A 288 -26.60 16.14 -11.70
C PHE A 288 -28.05 16.54 -12.00
N VAL A 289 -28.37 17.81 -11.86
CA VAL A 289 -29.64 18.42 -12.29
C VAL A 289 -29.36 19.47 -13.38
N ILE A 290 -30.32 19.76 -14.25
CA ILE A 290 -30.21 20.89 -15.19
C ILE A 290 -29.80 22.18 -14.45
N ASP A 291 -28.91 22.94 -15.07
CA ASP A 291 -28.23 24.16 -14.61
C ASP A 291 -27.19 24.01 -13.50
N ASP A 292 -26.94 22.77 -13.03
CA ASP A 292 -25.82 22.49 -12.13
C ASP A 292 -24.47 22.84 -12.77
N ASP A 293 -23.58 23.41 -11.96
CA ASP A 293 -22.18 23.54 -12.31
C ASP A 293 -21.52 22.16 -12.36
N ILE A 294 -20.82 21.89 -13.45
CA ILE A 294 -20.03 20.68 -13.64
C ILE A 294 -18.58 21.06 -13.97
N THR A 295 -17.65 20.39 -13.30
CA THR A 295 -16.25 20.36 -13.70
C THR A 295 -15.93 18.95 -14.14
N ILE A 296 -15.44 18.80 -15.37
CA ILE A 296 -14.96 17.54 -15.93
C ILE A 296 -13.44 17.61 -15.94
N THR A 297 -12.79 16.60 -15.39
CA THR A 297 -11.33 16.50 -15.36
C THR A 297 -10.90 15.28 -16.17
N ALA A 298 -10.07 15.51 -17.19
CA ALA A 298 -9.39 14.45 -17.93
C ALA A 298 -7.90 14.48 -17.59
N THR A 299 -7.34 13.32 -17.26
CA THR A 299 -5.94 13.21 -16.82
C THR A 299 -5.19 12.33 -17.79
N VAL A 300 -4.25 12.90 -18.51
CA VAL A 300 -3.38 12.23 -19.48
C VAL A 300 -2.11 11.82 -18.77
N LYS A 301 -1.70 10.58 -18.93
CA LYS A 301 -0.53 10.01 -18.28
C LYS A 301 0.50 9.63 -19.33
N ASN A 302 1.76 9.98 -19.11
CA ASN A 302 2.86 9.41 -19.87
C ASN A 302 3.17 8.00 -19.35
N ASN A 303 2.87 6.96 -20.12
CA ASN A 303 3.26 5.58 -19.85
C ASN A 303 4.55 5.17 -20.57
N SER A 304 5.10 6.04 -21.41
CA SER A 304 6.38 5.82 -22.07
C SER A 304 7.49 5.59 -21.04
N PRO A 305 8.53 4.79 -21.36
CA PRO A 305 9.69 4.62 -20.49
C PRO A 305 10.65 5.84 -20.50
N TYR A 306 10.29 6.93 -21.19
CA TYR A 306 11.10 8.13 -21.33
C TYR A 306 10.31 9.42 -21.11
N SER A 307 11.05 10.48 -20.84
CA SER A 307 10.55 11.84 -20.62
C SER A 307 10.08 12.45 -21.94
N LEU A 308 8.83 12.90 -22.02
CA LEU A 308 8.37 13.70 -23.16
C LEU A 308 8.81 15.15 -22.95
N THR A 309 9.51 15.71 -23.92
CA THR A 309 10.09 17.07 -23.86
C THR A 309 9.46 18.04 -24.85
N ALA A 310 8.58 17.53 -25.71
CA ALA A 310 7.82 18.27 -26.70
C ALA A 310 6.33 17.99 -26.51
N THR A 311 5.50 18.86 -27.06
CA THR A 311 4.04 18.84 -26.92
C THR A 311 3.35 17.85 -27.84
N ASP A 312 4.11 16.99 -28.53
CA ASP A 312 3.60 15.99 -29.48
C ASP A 312 2.50 15.15 -28.82
N GLY A 313 1.37 14.98 -29.51
CA GLY A 313 0.17 14.28 -29.02
C GLY A 313 -0.62 14.98 -27.90
N LEU A 314 -0.15 16.11 -27.38
CA LEU A 314 -0.78 16.84 -26.26
C LEU A 314 -1.38 18.19 -26.69
N LEU A 315 -1.40 18.52 -27.99
CA LEU A 315 -1.76 19.86 -28.47
C LEU A 315 -3.27 20.15 -28.57
N GLU A 316 -3.57 21.43 -28.37
CA GLU A 316 -4.88 22.07 -28.21
C GLU A 316 -5.59 22.47 -29.53
N ARG A 317 -5.32 21.81 -30.66
CA ARG A 317 -5.58 22.48 -31.95
C ARG A 317 -7.06 22.72 -32.31
N ASP A 318 -8.03 22.25 -31.52
CA ASP A 318 -9.47 22.35 -31.85
C ASP A 318 -10.40 22.65 -30.65
N TYR A 319 -10.15 23.70 -29.86
CA TYR A 319 -11.27 24.38 -29.19
C TYR A 319 -12.03 25.24 -30.22
N GLY A 320 -12.73 24.58 -31.15
CA GLY A 320 -13.97 25.16 -31.69
C GLY A 320 -14.17 25.31 -33.19
N TYR A 321 -13.26 24.99 -34.13
CA TYR A 321 -13.62 24.98 -35.57
C TYR A 321 -12.63 24.15 -36.42
N ALA A 322 -12.71 22.83 -36.35
CA ALA A 322 -12.15 22.00 -37.42
C ALA A 322 -13.19 21.91 -38.55
N VAL A 323 -12.87 22.51 -39.70
CA VAL A 323 -13.54 22.16 -40.95
C VAL A 323 -13.13 20.72 -41.29
N GLY A 324 -13.85 19.74 -40.74
CA GLY A 324 -13.77 18.32 -41.10
C GLY A 324 -12.95 17.35 -40.24
N GLY A 325 -12.79 17.52 -38.91
CA GLY A 325 -12.04 16.54 -38.09
C GLY A 325 -12.35 16.55 -36.60
N ASP A 326 -12.25 15.39 -35.95
CA ASP A 326 -12.70 15.04 -34.58
C ASP A 326 -12.31 16.03 -33.46
N TYR A 327 -13.28 16.45 -32.65
CA TYR A 327 -13.05 17.25 -31.44
C TYR A 327 -12.24 16.48 -30.38
N VAL A 328 -11.38 17.21 -29.65
CA VAL A 328 -10.64 16.71 -28.48
C VAL A 328 -11.58 16.23 -27.37
N TYR A 329 -12.81 16.77 -27.31
CA TYR A 329 -13.84 16.32 -26.39
C TYR A 329 -15.23 16.37 -27.02
N ASP A 330 -16.11 15.49 -26.56
CA ASP A 330 -17.53 15.49 -26.90
C ASP A 330 -18.34 15.34 -25.59
N PHE A 331 -18.97 16.44 -25.18
CA PHE A 331 -19.73 16.55 -23.93
C PHE A 331 -21.19 16.96 -24.19
N PRO A 332 -22.01 16.07 -24.78
CA PRO A 332 -23.37 16.39 -25.17
C PRO A 332 -24.24 16.77 -23.97
N GLY A 333 -25.05 17.82 -24.14
CA GLY A 333 -25.93 18.34 -23.09
C GLY A 333 -25.22 19.13 -21.98
N ILE A 334 -23.94 19.45 -22.15
CA ILE A 334 -23.15 20.27 -21.24
C ILE A 334 -22.63 21.50 -22.01
N GLU A 335 -22.91 22.68 -21.47
CA GLU A 335 -22.36 23.94 -21.98
C GLU A 335 -21.02 24.23 -21.29
N ILE A 336 -19.91 24.09 -22.01
CA ILE A 336 -18.57 24.39 -21.50
C ILE A 336 -18.30 25.89 -21.58
N THR A 337 -17.92 26.49 -20.44
CA THR A 337 -17.68 27.93 -20.30
C THR A 337 -16.21 28.27 -20.13
N GLU A 338 -15.41 27.34 -19.60
CA GLU A 338 -13.98 27.53 -19.37
C GLU A 338 -13.26 26.21 -19.62
N VAL A 339 -12.12 26.29 -20.30
CA VAL A 339 -11.20 25.17 -20.43
C VAL A 339 -9.80 25.61 -20.05
N SER A 340 -9.12 24.75 -19.32
CA SER A 340 -7.74 24.96 -18.90
C SER A 340 -7.01 23.63 -18.87
N HIS A 341 -5.69 23.67 -19.02
CA HIS A 341 -4.86 22.49 -18.94
C HIS A 341 -3.58 22.78 -18.15
N GLY A 342 -2.92 21.72 -17.71
CA GLY A 342 -1.62 21.81 -17.07
C GLY A 342 -0.54 22.30 -18.03
N ASN A 343 0.63 22.52 -17.47
CA ASN A 343 1.79 22.97 -18.21
C ASN A 343 2.28 21.93 -19.23
N TYR A 344 2.35 22.31 -20.51
CA TYR A 344 2.91 21.44 -21.54
C TYR A 344 4.39 21.12 -21.29
N PRO A 345 4.83 19.91 -21.72
CA PRO A 345 6.22 19.48 -21.58
C PRO A 345 7.17 20.36 -22.40
N THR A 346 8.36 20.58 -21.84
CA THR A 346 9.50 21.27 -22.46
C THR A 346 10.80 20.56 -22.07
N PRO A 347 11.94 20.80 -22.73
CA PRO A 347 13.22 20.22 -22.30
C PRO A 347 13.62 20.54 -20.85
N THR A 348 13.20 21.71 -20.33
CA THR A 348 13.45 22.13 -18.95
C THR A 348 12.37 21.66 -17.96
N ARG A 349 11.22 21.20 -18.46
CA ARG A 349 10.09 20.70 -17.68
C ARG A 349 9.44 19.54 -18.43
N PRO A 350 10.11 18.38 -18.49
CA PRO A 350 9.59 17.22 -19.18
C PRO A 350 8.34 16.65 -18.49
N LEU A 351 7.52 15.93 -19.25
CA LEU A 351 6.51 15.03 -18.70
C LEU A 351 7.17 13.66 -18.52
N ASP A 352 7.69 13.41 -17.33
CA ASP A 352 8.40 12.16 -17.01
C ASP A 352 7.46 10.93 -17.00
N PRO A 353 8.01 9.71 -17.16
CA PRO A 353 7.24 8.47 -17.04
C PRO A 353 6.41 8.42 -15.76
N GLY A 354 5.13 8.13 -15.91
CA GLY A 354 4.16 8.04 -14.81
C GLY A 354 3.54 9.38 -14.40
N ILE A 355 4.10 10.52 -14.82
CA ILE A 355 3.55 11.85 -14.51
C ILE A 355 2.36 12.14 -15.42
N THR A 356 1.42 12.92 -14.89
CA THR A 356 0.17 13.25 -15.57
C THR A 356 0.03 14.73 -15.91
N LEU A 357 -0.56 15.01 -17.07
CA LEU A 357 -1.06 16.31 -17.50
C LEU A 357 -2.59 16.34 -17.34
N THR A 358 -3.12 17.38 -16.71
CA THR A 358 -4.56 17.48 -16.43
C THR A 358 -5.23 18.53 -17.32
N TYR A 359 -6.37 18.17 -17.90
CA TYR A 359 -7.30 19.04 -18.60
C TYR A 359 -8.55 19.21 -17.73
N THR A 360 -9.00 20.46 -17.58
CA THR A 360 -10.14 20.84 -16.76
C THR A 360 -11.13 21.63 -17.59
N PHE A 361 -12.36 21.12 -17.67
CA PHE A 361 -13.47 21.72 -18.38
C PHE A 361 -14.52 22.13 -17.35
N LYS A 362 -14.83 23.42 -17.24
CA LYS A 362 -15.93 23.90 -16.40
C LYS A 362 -17.09 24.33 -17.28
N GLY A 363 -18.29 24.06 -16.80
CA GLY A 363 -19.50 24.33 -17.55
C GLY A 363 -20.76 24.10 -16.73
N LYS A 364 -21.90 24.06 -17.43
CA LYS A 364 -23.22 23.80 -16.85
C LYS A 364 -23.94 22.69 -17.59
N VAL A 365 -24.66 21.85 -16.84
CA VAL A 365 -25.53 20.81 -17.42
C VAL A 365 -26.78 21.48 -17.97
N LYS A 366 -27.12 21.25 -19.25
CA LYS A 366 -28.27 21.91 -19.92
C LYS A 366 -29.37 20.96 -20.35
N GLU A 367 -29.07 19.68 -20.51
CA GLU A 367 -30.04 18.68 -20.94
C GLU A 367 -30.13 17.53 -19.95
N ALA A 368 -31.37 17.11 -19.64
CA ALA A 368 -31.62 15.90 -18.86
C ALA A 368 -31.32 14.62 -19.68
N GLY A 369 -31.27 13.49 -18.96
CA GLY A 369 -31.03 12.15 -19.49
C GLY A 369 -29.61 11.65 -19.25
N LYS A 370 -29.36 10.41 -19.69
CA LYS A 370 -28.05 9.78 -19.66
C LYS A 370 -27.18 10.37 -20.80
N LYS A 371 -26.04 10.95 -20.47
CA LYS A 371 -25.09 11.55 -21.41
C LYS A 371 -23.78 10.78 -21.40
N THR A 372 -23.29 10.39 -22.57
CA THR A 372 -21.97 9.78 -22.74
C THR A 372 -20.99 10.88 -23.13
N LEU A 373 -19.96 11.04 -22.32
CA LEU A 373 -18.93 12.06 -22.43
C LEU A 373 -17.66 11.40 -22.94
N SER A 374 -16.90 12.06 -23.81
CA SER A 374 -15.61 11.55 -24.25
C SER A 374 -14.55 12.64 -24.34
N PHE A 375 -13.30 12.25 -24.10
CA PHE A 375 -12.12 13.08 -24.28
C PHE A 375 -11.03 12.24 -24.94
N ARG A 376 -10.32 12.83 -25.89
CA ARG A 376 -9.27 12.20 -26.69
C ARG A 376 -7.99 13.02 -26.64
N ILE A 377 -6.86 12.35 -26.78
CA ILE A 377 -5.56 12.97 -27.06
C ILE A 377 -4.98 12.41 -28.34
N ASP A 378 -3.92 13.07 -28.82
CA ASP A 378 -3.21 12.74 -30.05
C ASP A 378 -4.12 12.42 -31.25
N THR A 379 -5.16 13.24 -31.45
CA THR A 379 -6.18 13.00 -32.49
C THR A 379 -5.61 13.02 -33.92
N ASN A 380 -4.45 13.65 -34.12
CA ASN A 380 -3.76 13.69 -35.41
C ASN A 380 -2.67 12.63 -35.56
N ASN A 381 -2.41 11.81 -34.53
CA ASN A 381 -1.29 10.86 -34.49
C ASN A 381 0.06 11.57 -34.74
N ASP A 382 0.27 12.70 -34.05
CA ASP A 382 1.50 13.48 -34.07
C ASP A 382 2.59 12.79 -33.22
N LEU A 383 2.20 11.98 -32.24
CA LEU A 383 3.09 11.12 -31.46
C LEU A 383 2.83 9.66 -31.84
N ALA A 384 3.75 8.99 -32.53
CA ALA A 384 3.55 7.58 -32.84
C ALA A 384 3.62 6.72 -31.56
N GLU A 385 2.49 6.14 -31.14
CA GLU A 385 2.37 5.39 -29.90
C GLU A 385 2.36 3.87 -30.11
N ASN A 386 2.76 3.13 -29.08
CA ASN A 386 2.69 1.67 -29.08
C ASN A 386 1.26 1.15 -28.83
N ASN A 387 0.38 2.02 -28.32
CA ASN A 387 -0.99 1.74 -27.99
C ASN A 387 -1.82 2.99 -28.27
N GLU A 388 -2.54 3.01 -29.37
CA GLU A 388 -3.42 4.13 -29.75
C GLU A 388 -4.80 4.05 -29.06
N SER A 389 -5.12 2.92 -28.43
CA SER A 389 -6.49 2.62 -27.99
C SER A 389 -6.86 3.24 -26.63
N ASN A 390 -5.85 3.60 -25.83
CA ASN A 390 -5.96 4.25 -24.53
C ASN A 390 -5.87 5.78 -24.62
N ASN A 391 -5.83 6.34 -25.83
CA ASN A 391 -5.87 7.77 -26.11
C ASN A 391 -7.27 8.39 -25.99
N ILE A 392 -8.26 7.59 -25.58
CA ILE A 392 -9.63 8.03 -25.34
C ILE A 392 -10.12 7.61 -23.95
N ALA A 393 -10.71 8.56 -23.23
CA ALA A 393 -11.53 8.27 -22.07
C ALA A 393 -12.99 8.51 -22.41
N THR A 394 -13.85 7.57 -22.00
CA THR A 394 -15.30 7.75 -22.04
C THR A 394 -15.86 7.66 -20.63
N GLY A 395 -16.97 8.37 -20.42
CA GLY A 395 -17.65 8.38 -19.15
C GLY A 395 -19.14 8.65 -19.36
N THR A 396 -19.95 8.41 -18.34
CA THR A 396 -21.38 8.66 -18.43
C THR A 396 -21.84 9.43 -17.22
N ILE A 397 -22.69 10.43 -17.43
CA ILE A 397 -23.46 11.10 -16.38
C ILE A 397 -24.96 10.92 -16.63
N THR A 398 -25.77 11.04 -15.58
CA THR A 398 -27.23 11.11 -15.65
C THR A 398 -27.67 12.45 -15.08
N ALA A 399 -28.26 13.29 -15.93
CA ALA A 399 -28.80 14.57 -15.56
C ALA A 399 -30.32 14.48 -15.39
N PHE A 400 -30.84 14.99 -14.27
CA PHE A 400 -32.27 15.02 -13.98
C PHE A 400 -32.86 16.39 -14.33
N SER A 401 -34.13 16.43 -14.73
CA SER A 401 -34.81 17.66 -15.11
C SER A 401 -35.03 18.61 -13.92
N SER A 402 -35.08 18.09 -12.70
CA SER A 402 -35.22 18.86 -11.47
C SER A 402 -34.70 18.07 -10.27
N LEU A 403 -34.52 18.77 -9.14
CA LEU A 403 -34.20 18.15 -7.87
C LEU A 403 -35.30 17.20 -7.39
N GLU A 404 -36.56 17.45 -7.75
CA GLU A 404 -37.68 16.56 -7.47
C GLU A 404 -37.55 15.26 -8.25
N ALA A 405 -37.21 15.33 -9.54
CA ALA A 405 -37.00 14.15 -10.38
C ALA A 405 -35.82 13.29 -9.91
N LEU A 406 -34.73 13.91 -9.43
CA LEU A 406 -33.61 13.20 -8.80
C LEU A 406 -34.05 12.46 -7.53
N ARG A 407 -34.99 13.05 -6.78
CA ARG A 407 -35.48 12.51 -5.50
C ARG A 407 -36.65 11.52 -5.68
N ASP A 408 -37.22 11.42 -6.86
CA ASP A 408 -38.40 10.60 -7.09
C ASP A 408 -38.04 9.12 -7.29
N PHE A 409 -38.78 8.24 -6.61
CA PHE A 409 -38.67 6.79 -6.80
C PHE A 409 -39.96 6.08 -6.37
N SER A 410 -40.21 4.85 -6.82
CA SER A 410 -41.43 4.10 -6.49
C SER A 410 -41.13 2.80 -5.75
N ILE A 411 -42.05 2.40 -4.86
CA ILE A 411 -42.10 1.06 -4.24
C ILE A 411 -43.17 0.26 -4.99
N THR A 412 -42.80 -0.89 -5.56
CA THR A 412 -43.69 -1.76 -6.34
C THR A 412 -43.57 -3.22 -5.91
N ASP A 413 -44.43 -4.09 -6.43
CA ASP A 413 -44.39 -5.55 -6.22
C ASP A 413 -44.36 -6.00 -4.75
N ALA A 414 -44.98 -5.22 -3.86
CA ALA A 414 -45.10 -5.55 -2.45
C ALA A 414 -45.98 -6.80 -2.27
N LYS A 415 -45.41 -7.88 -1.74
CA LYS A 415 -46.10 -9.14 -1.49
C LYS A 415 -45.65 -9.79 -0.18
N ILE A 416 -46.54 -10.61 0.41
CA ILE A 416 -46.27 -11.38 1.63
C ILE A 416 -46.51 -12.87 1.39
N GLU A 417 -45.59 -13.70 1.88
CA GLU A 417 -45.53 -15.14 1.64
C GLU A 417 -45.31 -15.89 2.97
N PHE A 418 -46.23 -16.79 3.35
CA PHE A 418 -46.13 -17.53 4.62
C PHE A 418 -45.43 -18.87 4.45
N TYR A 419 -44.51 -19.18 5.36
CA TYR A 419 -43.82 -20.48 5.47
C TYR A 419 -43.91 -21.07 6.89
N GLY A 420 -44.83 -20.56 7.71
CA GLY A 420 -45.24 -21.08 9.00
C GLY A 420 -46.39 -20.26 9.60
N THR A 421 -47.02 -20.73 10.66
CA THR A 421 -48.07 -19.97 11.39
C THR A 421 -47.53 -18.73 12.09
N ASP A 422 -46.23 -18.71 12.38
CA ASP A 422 -45.54 -17.63 13.07
C ASP A 422 -44.54 -16.87 12.19
N LYS A 423 -44.41 -17.24 10.91
CA LYS A 423 -43.37 -16.74 10.00
C LYS A 423 -43.90 -16.39 8.61
N ALA A 424 -43.46 -15.23 8.12
CA ALA A 424 -43.81 -14.74 6.78
C ALA A 424 -42.62 -14.01 6.16
N ARG A 425 -42.54 -13.94 4.83
CA ARG A 425 -41.57 -13.16 4.08
C ARG A 425 -42.30 -12.05 3.35
N VAL A 426 -41.86 -10.81 3.53
CA VAL A 426 -42.35 -9.65 2.77
C VAL A 426 -41.30 -9.28 1.74
N SER A 427 -41.68 -9.24 0.47
CA SER A 427 -40.79 -8.87 -0.65
C SER A 427 -41.36 -7.68 -1.43
N TRP A 428 -40.49 -6.81 -1.95
CA TRP A 428 -40.87 -5.65 -2.76
C TRP A 428 -39.72 -5.21 -3.67
N LYS A 429 -40.02 -4.31 -4.61
CA LYS A 429 -39.04 -3.66 -5.49
C LYS A 429 -39.03 -2.15 -5.33
N THR A 430 -37.90 -1.55 -5.66
CA THR A 430 -37.72 -0.09 -5.75
C THR A 430 -37.17 0.27 -7.13
N SER A 431 -37.59 1.42 -7.68
CA SER A 431 -37.14 1.87 -9.02
C SER A 431 -35.70 2.40 -9.05
N VAL A 432 -35.08 2.56 -7.88
CA VAL A 432 -33.69 3.04 -7.68
C VAL A 432 -33.04 2.23 -6.56
N LEU A 433 -31.71 2.29 -6.43
CA LEU A 433 -31.02 1.71 -5.28
C LEU A 433 -31.49 2.40 -3.99
N ALA A 434 -32.25 1.68 -3.18
CA ALA A 434 -32.72 2.16 -1.90
C ALA A 434 -32.39 1.12 -0.84
N SER A 435 -32.37 1.53 0.41
CA SER A 435 -32.47 0.61 1.55
C SER A 435 -33.93 0.53 1.95
N GLY A 436 -34.37 -0.56 2.56
CA GLY A 436 -35.74 -0.56 3.07
C GLY A 436 -35.99 -1.59 4.16
N TYR A 437 -37.09 -1.38 4.87
CA TYR A 437 -37.51 -2.21 5.98
C TYR A 437 -39.03 -2.30 6.01
N VAL A 438 -39.52 -3.33 6.72
CA VAL A 438 -40.95 -3.61 6.87
C VAL A 438 -41.33 -3.38 8.31
N MET A 439 -42.45 -2.71 8.50
CA MET A 439 -43.03 -2.48 9.81
C MET A 439 -44.42 -3.08 9.87
N TYR A 440 -44.78 -3.79 10.93
CA TYR A 440 -46.08 -4.48 11.03
C TYR A 440 -46.68 -4.50 12.45
N LYS A 441 -47.99 -4.68 12.57
CA LYS A 441 -48.73 -4.73 13.85
C LYS A 441 -50.04 -5.52 13.72
N SER A 442 -50.45 -6.24 14.77
CA SER A 442 -51.72 -6.99 14.81
C SER A 442 -52.93 -6.06 14.87
N ARG A 443 -54.04 -6.44 14.22
CA ARG A 443 -55.32 -5.74 14.26
C ARG A 443 -55.94 -5.87 15.66
N GLY A 444 -56.09 -4.76 16.36
CA GLY A 444 -56.62 -4.74 17.73
C GLY A 444 -57.13 -3.38 18.20
N TYR A 445 -57.40 -2.45 17.28
CA TYR A 445 -57.96 -1.13 17.58
C TYR A 445 -59.04 -0.78 16.56
N ASP A 446 -60.13 -0.18 17.04
CA ASP A 446 -61.37 0.02 16.28
C ASP A 446 -61.33 1.22 15.31
N GLU A 447 -60.23 2.00 15.25
CA GLU A 447 -60.10 3.18 14.39
C GLU A 447 -58.78 3.24 13.60
N TYR A 448 -58.88 3.24 12.27
CA TYR A 448 -57.78 3.21 11.30
C TYR A 448 -56.83 4.43 11.36
N GLU A 449 -57.36 5.63 11.64
CA GLU A 449 -56.58 6.88 11.65
C GLU A 449 -55.73 7.06 12.92
N ARG A 450 -56.27 6.72 14.10
CA ARG A 450 -55.47 6.65 15.34
C ARG A 450 -54.47 5.49 15.31
N PHE A 451 -54.77 4.44 14.54
CA PHE A 451 -53.87 3.32 14.29
C PHE A 451 -52.59 3.76 13.56
N LEU A 452 -52.70 4.56 12.48
CA LEU A 452 -51.55 5.16 11.76
C LEU A 452 -50.66 6.00 12.69
N ALA A 453 -51.24 6.78 13.60
CA ALA A 453 -50.50 7.60 14.57
C ALA A 453 -49.85 6.77 15.70
N SER A 454 -50.35 5.55 15.98
CA SER A 454 -49.86 4.65 17.05
C SER A 454 -48.75 3.70 16.62
N LEU A 455 -48.32 3.80 15.36
CA LEU A 455 -47.29 3.00 14.71
C LEU A 455 -45.87 3.35 15.23
N GLY A 456 -45.67 3.46 16.55
CA GLY A 456 -44.34 3.44 17.18
C GLY A 456 -43.66 2.09 16.95
N LEU A 457 -43.27 1.84 15.70
CA LEU A 457 -42.93 0.54 15.14
C LEU A 457 -41.49 0.22 15.49
N LYS A 458 -41.28 -0.96 16.09
CA LYS A 458 -39.95 -1.51 16.34
C LYS A 458 -39.27 -1.70 14.98
N GLU A 459 -38.10 -1.09 14.77
CA GLU A 459 -37.31 -1.27 13.55
C GLU A 459 -36.86 -2.73 13.41
N TRP A 460 -37.09 -3.31 12.23
CA TRP A 460 -36.66 -4.65 11.84
C TRP A 460 -35.50 -4.54 10.83
N PRO A 461 -34.72 -5.63 10.59
CA PRO A 461 -33.48 -5.56 9.84
C PRO A 461 -33.63 -4.85 8.49
N LYS A 462 -32.87 -3.76 8.37
CA LYS A 462 -32.74 -2.95 7.16
C LYS A 462 -32.09 -3.77 6.06
N THR A 463 -32.72 -3.78 4.89
CA THR A 463 -32.09 -4.33 3.68
C THR A 463 -31.00 -3.38 3.18
N ALA A 464 -29.92 -3.94 2.62
CA ALA A 464 -28.86 -3.18 1.97
C ALA A 464 -29.41 -2.31 0.81
N ASN A 465 -28.59 -1.39 0.29
CA ASN A 465 -28.97 -0.59 -0.88
C ASN A 465 -29.06 -1.47 -2.13
N LYS A 466 -30.29 -1.79 -2.56
CA LYS A 466 -30.59 -2.62 -3.75
C LYS A 466 -31.97 -2.26 -4.31
N THR A 467 -32.32 -2.82 -5.46
CA THR A 467 -33.64 -2.62 -6.10
C THR A 467 -34.64 -3.71 -5.74
N GLU A 468 -34.19 -4.87 -5.25
CA GLU A 468 -35.05 -6.01 -4.88
C GLU A 468 -34.87 -6.39 -3.43
N HIS A 469 -35.95 -6.39 -2.67
CA HIS A 469 -35.91 -6.49 -1.22
C HIS A 469 -36.75 -7.66 -0.72
N SER A 470 -36.32 -8.22 0.41
CA SER A 470 -37.03 -9.25 1.14
C SER A 470 -36.68 -9.15 2.61
N VAL A 471 -37.67 -9.24 3.49
CA VAL A 471 -37.53 -9.27 4.94
C VAL A 471 -38.39 -10.39 5.50
N ASP A 472 -37.79 -11.20 6.38
CA ASP A 472 -38.49 -12.25 7.10
C ASP A 472 -39.09 -11.71 8.41
N LEU A 473 -40.39 -11.90 8.58
CA LEU A 473 -41.18 -11.65 9.78
C LEU A 473 -41.26 -12.94 10.60
N ALA A 474 -41.12 -12.83 11.92
CA ALA A 474 -41.21 -13.95 12.86
C ALA A 474 -42.03 -13.58 14.11
N GLY A 475 -42.53 -14.59 14.84
CA GLY A 475 -43.31 -14.40 16.06
C GLY A 475 -44.75 -13.94 15.82
N LEU A 476 -45.30 -14.22 14.63
CA LEU A 476 -46.71 -13.95 14.34
C LEU A 476 -47.61 -14.89 15.17
N LYS A 477 -48.67 -14.35 15.75
CA LYS A 477 -49.72 -15.15 16.39
C LYS A 477 -50.57 -15.85 15.32
N PRO A 478 -50.76 -17.18 15.39
CA PRO A 478 -51.59 -17.92 14.43
C PRO A 478 -53.02 -17.37 14.38
N GLY A 479 -53.60 -17.31 13.17
CA GLY A 479 -54.98 -16.87 12.94
C GLY A 479 -55.24 -15.38 13.24
N THR A 480 -54.20 -14.61 13.55
CA THR A 480 -54.32 -13.18 13.88
C THR A 480 -54.14 -12.33 12.62
N GLU A 481 -54.97 -11.30 12.47
CA GLU A 481 -54.84 -10.33 11.39
C GLU A 481 -53.81 -9.25 11.76
N TYR A 482 -53.05 -8.79 10.77
CA TYR A 482 -51.98 -7.81 10.87
C TYR A 482 -52.07 -6.82 9.71
N PHE A 483 -51.35 -5.71 9.85
CA PHE A 483 -51.03 -4.80 8.76
C PHE A 483 -49.52 -4.62 8.69
N TYR A 484 -48.99 -4.35 7.50
CA TYR A 484 -47.61 -3.89 7.31
C TYR A 484 -47.49 -2.69 6.38
N VAL A 485 -46.39 -1.96 6.53
CA VAL A 485 -45.94 -0.85 5.67
C VAL A 485 -44.48 -1.09 5.33
N ILE A 486 -44.11 -0.83 4.08
CA ILE A 486 -42.72 -0.82 3.62
C ILE A 486 -42.23 0.61 3.66
N LYS A 487 -41.06 0.84 4.26
CA LYS A 487 -40.34 2.10 4.19
C LYS A 487 -39.04 1.92 3.44
N ALA A 488 -38.90 2.63 2.33
CA ALA A 488 -37.69 2.66 1.53
C ALA A 488 -37.00 4.02 1.64
N ASN A 489 -35.69 4.03 1.76
CA ASN A 489 -34.88 5.23 1.96
C ASN A 489 -33.74 5.24 0.95
N THR A 490 -33.62 6.35 0.23
CA THR A 490 -32.43 6.72 -0.53
C THR A 490 -31.56 7.67 0.31
N SER A 491 -30.44 8.14 -0.23
CA SER A 491 -29.64 9.19 0.39
C SER A 491 -30.37 10.54 0.50
N TYR A 492 -31.49 10.72 -0.21
CA TYR A 492 -32.17 12.01 -0.35
C TYR A 492 -33.57 12.04 0.24
N THR A 493 -34.29 10.92 0.23
CA THR A 493 -35.70 10.87 0.61
C THR A 493 -36.11 9.50 1.12
N ALA A 494 -37.18 9.49 1.90
CA ALA A 494 -37.84 8.28 2.37
C ALA A 494 -39.25 8.22 1.76
N LYS A 495 -39.65 7.04 1.30
CA LYS A 495 -41.01 6.77 0.84
C LYS A 495 -41.59 5.58 1.57
N GLU A 496 -42.91 5.62 1.73
CA GLU A 496 -43.68 4.57 2.38
C GLU A 496 -44.67 3.97 1.38
N SER A 497 -44.87 2.66 1.44
CA SER A 497 -45.95 2.01 0.72
C SER A 497 -47.30 2.36 1.34
N ALA A 498 -48.40 2.03 0.67
CA ALA A 498 -49.69 1.94 1.32
C ALA A 498 -49.64 0.92 2.49
N VAL A 499 -50.60 1.03 3.42
CA VAL A 499 -50.82 0.03 4.46
C VAL A 499 -51.43 -1.22 3.85
N ILE A 500 -50.77 -2.37 4.03
CA ILE A 500 -51.19 -3.65 3.42
C ILE A 500 -51.64 -4.61 4.52
N PRO A 501 -52.92 -5.06 4.54
CA PRO A 501 -53.40 -6.06 5.48
C PRO A 501 -52.93 -7.49 5.15
N PHE A 502 -52.79 -8.33 6.16
CA PHE A 502 -52.57 -9.78 6.02
C PHE A 502 -53.09 -10.57 7.23
N SER A 503 -53.36 -11.86 7.06
CA SER A 503 -53.73 -12.75 8.17
C SER A 503 -52.73 -13.89 8.29
N ALA A 504 -52.19 -14.08 9.49
CA ALA A 504 -51.31 -15.22 9.76
C ALA A 504 -52.12 -16.53 9.69
N PRO A 505 -51.57 -17.61 9.12
CA PRO A 505 -52.24 -18.90 9.05
C PRO A 505 -52.70 -19.39 10.43
N ALA A 506 -53.88 -20.03 10.50
CA ALA A 506 -54.45 -20.52 11.75
C ALA A 506 -53.78 -21.83 12.25
N ASN A 507 -53.22 -22.62 11.35
CA ASN A 507 -52.53 -23.87 11.65
C ASN A 507 -51.39 -24.13 10.64
N ASN A 508 -50.49 -25.05 10.98
CA ASN A 508 -49.34 -25.44 10.13
C ASN A 508 -49.69 -26.58 9.17
N THR A 509 -50.94 -27.05 9.10
CA THR A 509 -51.34 -28.11 8.18
C THR A 509 -51.33 -27.58 6.75
N VAL A 510 -50.47 -28.18 5.91
CA VAL A 510 -50.44 -27.89 4.48
C VAL A 510 -51.52 -28.70 3.76
N SER A 511 -52.20 -28.06 2.82
CA SER A 511 -53.23 -28.66 1.97
C SER A 511 -52.93 -28.36 0.50
N LEU A 512 -53.26 -29.30 -0.38
CA LEU A 512 -53.20 -29.04 -1.82
C LEU A 512 -54.42 -28.20 -2.22
N VAL A 513 -54.16 -27.01 -2.74
CA VAL A 513 -55.18 -26.08 -3.23
C VAL A 513 -55.64 -26.46 -4.64
N SER A 514 -54.73 -26.99 -5.46
CA SER A 514 -55.04 -27.51 -6.79
C SER A 514 -54.08 -28.59 -7.25
N GLY A 515 -54.54 -29.41 -8.20
CA GLY A 515 -53.75 -30.49 -8.79
C GLY A 515 -53.53 -31.70 -7.86
N PRO A 516 -52.63 -32.62 -8.24
CA PRO A 516 -51.65 -32.45 -9.31
C PRO A 516 -52.23 -32.72 -10.71
N ILE A 517 -51.89 -31.88 -11.68
CA ILE A 517 -52.33 -31.97 -13.08
C ILE A 517 -51.11 -32.25 -13.95
N ALA A 518 -51.24 -33.21 -14.88
CA ALA A 518 -50.21 -33.53 -15.86
C ALA A 518 -50.55 -32.91 -17.22
N ALA A 519 -49.65 -32.08 -17.76
CA ALA A 519 -49.70 -31.59 -19.13
C ALA A 519 -48.67 -32.35 -19.98
N ILE A 520 -49.11 -32.97 -21.07
CA ILE A 520 -48.27 -33.84 -21.90
C ILE A 520 -47.93 -33.14 -23.23
N ASN A 521 -46.65 -33.13 -23.58
CA ASN A 521 -46.17 -32.62 -24.86
C ASN A 521 -45.13 -33.60 -25.44
N GLY A 522 -45.56 -34.46 -26.37
CA GLY A 522 -44.71 -35.52 -26.93
C GLY A 522 -44.20 -36.48 -25.85
N ALA A 523 -42.86 -36.60 -25.74
CA ALA A 523 -42.19 -37.42 -24.73
C ALA A 523 -41.89 -36.66 -23.42
N GLN A 524 -42.55 -35.51 -23.19
CA GLN A 524 -42.40 -34.69 -22.00
C GLN A 524 -43.72 -34.62 -21.22
N ALA A 525 -43.60 -34.51 -19.89
CA ALA A 525 -44.74 -34.25 -19.01
C ALA A 525 -44.39 -33.13 -18.03
N GLU A 526 -45.28 -32.16 -17.88
CA GLU A 526 -45.18 -31.11 -16.88
C GLU A 526 -46.26 -31.33 -15.82
N ILE A 527 -45.84 -31.58 -14.58
CA ILE A 527 -46.75 -31.84 -13.45
C ILE A 527 -46.84 -30.59 -12.59
N GLY A 528 -48.03 -30.00 -12.54
CA GLY A 528 -48.32 -28.78 -11.77
C GLY A 528 -49.27 -29.03 -10.60
N TRP A 529 -49.00 -28.43 -9.44
CA TRP A 529 -49.91 -28.41 -8.28
C TRP A 529 -49.70 -27.14 -7.45
N SER A 530 -50.67 -26.79 -6.61
CA SER A 530 -50.52 -25.68 -5.67
C SER A 530 -50.85 -26.07 -4.23
N ALA A 531 -50.19 -25.44 -3.26
CA ALA A 531 -50.37 -25.60 -1.83
C ALA A 531 -50.79 -24.28 -1.17
N ASP A 532 -51.47 -24.37 -0.03
CA ASP A 532 -51.94 -23.21 0.74
C ASP A 532 -50.80 -22.47 1.47
N LEU A 533 -49.73 -23.19 1.81
CA LEU A 533 -48.51 -22.72 2.47
C LEU A 533 -47.27 -22.91 1.58
N LEU A 534 -46.21 -22.09 1.75
CA LEU A 534 -44.92 -22.41 1.13
C LEU A 534 -44.47 -23.78 1.64
N SER A 535 -44.24 -24.69 0.71
CA SER A 535 -43.91 -26.06 1.03
C SER A 535 -42.78 -26.56 0.14
N ALA A 536 -41.99 -27.50 0.62
CA ALA A 536 -41.09 -28.28 -0.21
C ALA A 536 -41.94 -29.30 -0.97
N GLY A 537 -42.06 -29.11 -2.28
CA GLY A 537 -42.82 -30.01 -3.15
C GLY A 537 -41.95 -31.14 -3.69
N LYS A 538 -42.47 -32.36 -3.73
CA LYS A 538 -41.84 -33.51 -4.42
C LYS A 538 -42.84 -34.20 -5.34
N LEU A 539 -42.41 -34.47 -6.57
CA LEU A 539 -43.10 -35.37 -7.49
C LEU A 539 -42.55 -36.79 -7.33
N PHE A 540 -43.44 -37.76 -7.22
CA PHE A 540 -43.12 -39.17 -7.31
C PHE A 540 -43.79 -39.72 -8.56
N TYR A 541 -43.03 -40.32 -9.48
CA TYR A 541 -43.57 -40.90 -10.71
C TYR A 541 -42.93 -42.26 -11.05
N ARG A 542 -43.66 -43.12 -11.76
CA ARG A 542 -43.15 -44.40 -12.27
C ARG A 542 -43.91 -44.86 -13.50
N LEU A 543 -43.30 -45.74 -14.30
CA LEU A 543 -44.02 -46.48 -15.33
C LEU A 543 -44.93 -47.51 -14.65
N SER A 544 -46.21 -47.58 -15.04
CA SER A 544 -47.19 -48.48 -14.45
C SER A 544 -46.71 -49.94 -14.59
N GLY A 545 -46.73 -50.68 -13.48
CA GLY A 545 -46.18 -52.04 -13.38
C GLY A 545 -44.74 -52.15 -12.86
N THR A 546 -44.06 -51.03 -12.57
CA THR A 546 -42.75 -51.04 -11.91
C THR A 546 -42.86 -50.83 -10.39
N ASP A 547 -41.98 -51.43 -9.58
CA ASP A 547 -42.16 -51.44 -8.12
C ASP A 547 -41.76 -50.13 -7.41
N LYS A 548 -40.98 -49.25 -8.04
CA LYS A 548 -40.39 -48.07 -7.38
C LYS A 548 -40.75 -46.77 -8.08
N TYR A 549 -41.15 -45.77 -7.29
CA TYR A 549 -41.31 -44.39 -7.74
C TYR A 549 -39.95 -43.70 -7.79
N ALA A 550 -39.66 -43.05 -8.91
CA ALA A 550 -38.61 -42.03 -9.00
C ALA A 550 -39.13 -40.75 -8.33
N GLU A 551 -38.28 -40.08 -7.55
CA GLU A 551 -38.60 -38.80 -6.93
C GLU A 551 -37.91 -37.64 -7.66
N LYS A 552 -38.61 -36.51 -7.78
CA LYS A 552 -38.05 -35.26 -8.30
C LYS A 552 -38.54 -34.09 -7.44
N PRO A 553 -37.65 -33.40 -6.71
CA PRO A 553 -38.04 -32.26 -5.89
C PRO A 553 -38.37 -31.03 -6.76
N SER A 554 -39.13 -30.11 -6.18
CA SER A 554 -39.35 -28.74 -6.65
C SER A 554 -38.83 -27.75 -5.60
N ALA A 555 -38.55 -26.51 -6.01
CA ALA A 555 -38.20 -25.45 -5.07
C ALA A 555 -39.34 -25.20 -4.05
N ILE A 556 -39.00 -24.61 -2.90
CA ILE A 556 -40.01 -24.22 -1.92
C ILE A 556 -40.87 -23.12 -2.53
N ASN A 557 -42.15 -23.41 -2.75
CA ASN A 557 -43.10 -22.49 -3.36
C ASN A 557 -44.52 -22.85 -2.90
N LYS A 558 -45.51 -22.03 -3.25
CA LYS A 558 -46.93 -22.40 -3.22
C LYS A 558 -47.35 -23.10 -4.50
N ASP A 559 -46.90 -22.57 -5.64
CA ASP A 559 -47.15 -23.16 -6.96
C ASP A 559 -45.93 -23.97 -7.39
N HIS A 560 -46.16 -25.26 -7.60
CA HIS A 560 -45.14 -26.22 -7.94
C HIS A 560 -45.33 -26.69 -9.37
N VAL A 561 -44.22 -26.71 -10.11
CA VAL A 561 -44.16 -27.26 -11.46
C VAL A 561 -42.91 -28.13 -11.56
N VAL A 562 -43.09 -29.39 -11.94
CA VAL A 562 -41.98 -30.32 -12.18
C VAL A 562 -42.07 -30.84 -13.60
N LYS A 563 -41.02 -30.55 -14.39
CA LYS A 563 -40.90 -31.03 -15.77
C LYS A 563 -40.18 -32.37 -15.81
N LEU A 564 -40.71 -33.31 -16.58
CA LEU A 564 -40.13 -34.62 -16.89
C LEU A 564 -39.84 -34.68 -18.38
N ASP A 565 -38.60 -35.01 -18.73
CA ASP A 565 -38.12 -35.08 -20.10
C ASP A 565 -37.76 -36.52 -20.47
N LYS A 566 -37.79 -36.83 -21.78
CA LYS A 566 -37.35 -38.12 -22.35
C LYS A 566 -38.08 -39.33 -21.76
N LEU A 567 -39.38 -39.21 -21.53
CA LEU A 567 -40.20 -40.32 -21.04
C LEU A 567 -40.44 -41.35 -22.15
N ALA A 568 -40.32 -42.63 -21.81
CA ALA A 568 -40.64 -43.73 -22.72
C ALA A 568 -42.15 -43.80 -22.96
N ALA A 569 -42.55 -44.39 -24.09
CA ALA A 569 -43.96 -44.63 -24.35
C ALA A 569 -44.56 -45.58 -23.30
N GLY A 570 -45.72 -45.21 -22.74
CA GLY A 570 -46.38 -46.00 -21.71
C GLY A 570 -47.23 -45.18 -20.76
N THR A 571 -47.90 -45.87 -19.84
CA THR A 571 -48.73 -45.25 -18.80
C THR A 571 -47.88 -45.01 -17.56
N TYR A 572 -47.86 -43.78 -17.07
CA TYR A 572 -47.18 -43.39 -15.86
C TYR A 572 -48.17 -43.18 -14.73
N GLU A 573 -47.80 -43.61 -13.53
CA GLU A 573 -48.48 -43.29 -12.27
C GLU A 573 -47.65 -42.24 -11.53
N PHE A 574 -48.33 -41.28 -10.91
CA PHE A 574 -47.64 -40.24 -10.15
C PHE A 574 -48.46 -39.74 -8.95
N TYR A 575 -47.77 -39.23 -7.95
CA TYR A 575 -48.38 -38.45 -6.87
C TYR A 575 -47.40 -37.36 -6.44
N VAL A 576 -47.91 -36.34 -5.77
CA VAL A 576 -47.09 -35.25 -5.24
C VAL A 576 -47.19 -35.19 -3.73
N THR A 577 -46.15 -34.69 -3.09
CA THR A 577 -46.19 -34.31 -1.69
C THR A 577 -45.79 -32.85 -1.53
N ALA A 578 -46.44 -32.15 -0.62
CA ALA A 578 -46.06 -30.82 -0.18
C ALA A 578 -45.76 -30.90 1.33
N SER A 579 -44.57 -30.47 1.75
CA SER A 579 -44.14 -30.53 3.14
C SER A 579 -43.65 -29.17 3.65
N THR A 580 -44.13 -28.72 4.79
CA THR A 580 -43.66 -27.45 5.40
C THR A 580 -42.42 -27.67 6.24
N THR A 581 -41.72 -26.57 6.59
CA THR A 581 -40.61 -26.60 7.57
C THR A 581 -41.05 -27.00 8.97
N ALA A 582 -42.35 -26.92 9.29
CA ALA A 582 -42.92 -27.39 10.55
C ALA A 582 -43.15 -28.92 10.58
N GLY A 583 -42.77 -29.65 9.52
CA GLY A 583 -42.85 -31.11 9.45
C GLY A 583 -44.23 -31.66 9.07
N THR A 584 -45.20 -30.80 8.75
CA THR A 584 -46.49 -31.23 8.20
C THR A 584 -46.32 -31.56 6.72
N SER A 585 -46.96 -32.63 6.26
CA SER A 585 -46.91 -33.04 4.87
C SER A 585 -48.28 -33.50 4.37
N VAL A 586 -48.64 -33.09 3.16
CA VAL A 586 -49.81 -33.60 2.45
C VAL A 586 -49.36 -34.40 1.24
N LYS A 587 -50.04 -35.51 0.98
CA LYS A 587 -49.83 -36.39 -0.18
C LYS A 587 -51.08 -36.38 -1.05
N SER A 588 -50.93 -36.21 -2.35
CA SER A 588 -52.05 -36.31 -3.30
C SER A 588 -52.52 -37.75 -3.48
N ALA A 589 -53.71 -37.92 -4.04
CA ALA A 589 -54.08 -39.20 -4.66
C ALA A 589 -53.10 -39.54 -5.80
N VAL A 590 -52.97 -40.83 -6.12
CA VAL A 590 -52.16 -41.29 -7.26
C VAL A 590 -52.95 -41.01 -8.54
N GLY A 591 -52.41 -40.13 -9.37
CA GLY A 591 -52.88 -39.86 -10.73
C GLY A 591 -52.14 -40.70 -11.76
N GLY A 592 -52.60 -40.63 -13.01
CA GLY A 592 -51.92 -41.25 -14.13
C GLY A 592 -51.96 -40.41 -15.39
N PHE A 593 -50.93 -40.50 -16.21
CA PHE A 593 -50.87 -39.90 -17.54
C PHE A 593 -50.23 -40.89 -18.52
N ARG A 594 -50.44 -40.68 -19.82
CA ARG A 594 -49.94 -41.58 -20.86
C ARG A 594 -49.05 -40.83 -21.84
N ILE A 595 -47.87 -41.39 -22.10
CA ILE A 595 -46.98 -40.97 -23.18
C ILE A 595 -47.25 -41.88 -24.39
N GLY A 596 -47.63 -41.29 -25.52
CA GLY A 596 -47.89 -42.02 -26.76
C GLY A 596 -46.61 -42.60 -27.37
N SER A 597 -46.72 -43.74 -28.06
CA SER A 597 -45.65 -44.25 -28.92
C SER A 597 -45.56 -43.37 -30.16
N ALA A 598 -44.36 -42.86 -30.48
CA ALA A 598 -44.14 -42.05 -31.68
C ALA A 598 -44.58 -42.82 -32.93
N ALA A 599 -45.59 -42.32 -33.64
CA ALA A 599 -45.97 -42.80 -34.96
C ALA A 599 -45.12 -42.09 -36.01
N ALA A 600 -44.41 -42.86 -36.83
CA ALA A 600 -43.83 -42.39 -38.08
C ALA A 600 -44.94 -41.99 -39.05
N SER A 601 -44.92 -40.74 -39.53
CA SER A 601 -45.59 -40.32 -40.76
C SER A 601 -44.53 -39.77 -41.69
N GLY A 602 -44.56 -40.28 -42.92
CA GLY A 602 -43.60 -40.04 -43.98
C GLY A 602 -43.54 -38.60 -44.50
N ASN A 603 -42.47 -38.42 -45.25
CA ASN A 603 -41.84 -37.18 -45.69
C ASN A 603 -42.36 -36.71 -47.05
N ALA A 604 -42.38 -35.40 -47.26
CA ALA A 604 -42.12 -34.69 -48.52
C ALA A 604 -41.93 -33.20 -48.12
N ASP A 605 -40.87 -32.48 -48.46
CA ASP A 605 -39.73 -32.77 -49.32
C ASP A 605 -38.67 -31.66 -49.16
N THR A 606 -37.40 -32.06 -49.32
CA THR A 606 -36.16 -31.34 -49.71
C THR A 606 -35.70 -30.07 -48.97
N ALA A 607 -34.42 -29.86 -48.66
CA ALA A 607 -33.15 -30.51 -49.01
C ALA A 607 -32.19 -30.35 -47.81
N ASP A 608 -31.52 -31.37 -47.28
CA ASP A 608 -30.43 -32.17 -47.87
C ASP A 608 -29.15 -31.35 -48.13
N THR A 609 -28.22 -31.39 -47.19
CA THR A 609 -27.02 -32.22 -47.31
C THR A 609 -26.14 -32.02 -46.07
N ASP A 610 -26.05 -33.09 -45.28
CA ASP A 610 -24.80 -33.82 -45.01
C ASP A 610 -23.54 -33.04 -44.58
N ALA A 611 -22.74 -33.47 -43.62
CA ALA A 611 -22.72 -34.76 -42.94
C ALA A 611 -21.72 -34.71 -41.78
N ASP A 612 -22.11 -35.42 -40.72
CA ASP A 612 -21.31 -36.42 -40.02
C ASP A 612 -20.29 -36.00 -38.94
N SER A 613 -20.32 -36.92 -37.99
CA SER A 613 -19.88 -37.05 -36.61
C SER A 613 -18.44 -36.67 -36.25
N THR A 614 -18.22 -36.28 -35.00
CA THR A 614 -17.88 -37.16 -33.87
C THR A 614 -17.54 -36.32 -32.63
N ASN A 615 -17.73 -36.93 -31.45
CA ASN A 615 -17.11 -36.65 -30.14
C ASN A 615 -16.18 -35.42 -30.00
N ALA A 616 -16.48 -34.56 -29.02
CA ALA A 616 -15.58 -34.20 -27.91
C ALA A 616 -16.20 -33.09 -27.03
N ASP A 617 -16.10 -33.30 -25.72
CA ASP A 617 -15.58 -32.32 -24.75
C ASP A 617 -16.19 -30.89 -24.68
N ASN A 618 -16.85 -30.63 -23.55
CA ASN A 618 -16.54 -29.57 -22.57
C ASN A 618 -16.34 -28.09 -23.02
N SER A 619 -16.67 -27.21 -22.07
CA SER A 619 -16.40 -25.75 -22.00
C SER A 619 -17.39 -24.77 -22.67
N ASN A 620 -18.38 -24.37 -21.88
CA ASN A 620 -18.40 -23.14 -21.09
C ASN A 620 -17.97 -21.78 -21.71
N ALA A 621 -18.72 -20.77 -21.26
CA ALA A 621 -18.31 -19.39 -20.98
C ALA A 621 -18.47 -18.33 -22.08
N GLY A 622 -19.73 -17.89 -22.25
CA GLY A 622 -20.01 -16.47 -22.44
C GLY A 622 -19.64 -15.69 -21.17
N THR A 623 -18.66 -14.82 -21.30
CA THR A 623 -18.08 -14.02 -20.20
C THR A 623 -18.99 -12.84 -19.88
N SER A 624 -19.79 -12.97 -18.81
CA SER A 624 -20.43 -11.85 -18.10
C SER A 624 -19.51 -11.39 -16.99
N ALA A 625 -18.99 -10.17 -17.12
CA ALA A 625 -18.11 -9.55 -16.14
C ALA A 625 -18.91 -8.85 -15.01
N GLY A 626 -18.74 -9.35 -13.79
CA GLY A 626 -18.30 -8.51 -12.66
C GLY A 626 -19.36 -7.80 -11.81
N SER A 627 -20.11 -8.54 -11.00
CA SER A 627 -20.65 -8.06 -9.71
C SER A 627 -20.00 -8.84 -8.56
N GLY A 628 -19.53 -8.13 -7.54
CA GLY A 628 -18.78 -8.71 -6.40
C GLY A 628 -19.49 -9.91 -5.76
N GLU A 629 -18.85 -11.08 -5.87
CA GLU A 629 -19.29 -12.30 -5.23
C GLU A 629 -18.85 -12.32 -3.76
N THR A 630 -19.82 -12.16 -2.85
CA THR A 630 -19.69 -12.65 -1.47
C THR A 630 -20.20 -14.10 -1.44
N VAL A 631 -19.33 -15.06 -1.73
CA VAL A 631 -19.69 -16.49 -1.61
C VAL A 631 -19.52 -16.94 -0.16
N THR A 632 -20.60 -16.97 0.61
CA THR A 632 -20.66 -17.74 1.86
C THR A 632 -20.80 -19.23 1.51
N ALA A 633 -19.69 -19.88 1.18
CA ALA A 633 -19.59 -21.33 1.10
C ALA A 633 -19.05 -21.90 2.42
N ALA A 634 -19.55 -23.07 2.83
CA ALA A 634 -18.98 -23.79 3.97
C ALA A 634 -17.53 -24.18 3.67
N VAL A 635 -16.60 -23.81 4.55
CA VAL A 635 -15.17 -24.14 4.44
C VAL A 635 -15.02 -25.65 4.26
N LYS A 636 -14.57 -26.09 3.07
CA LYS A 636 -14.40 -27.52 2.77
C LYS A 636 -13.13 -28.10 3.40
N ASN A 637 -12.12 -27.25 3.64
CA ASN A 637 -10.85 -27.64 4.24
C ASN A 637 -10.45 -26.73 5.41
N GLN A 638 -10.87 -27.10 6.63
CA GLN A 638 -10.61 -26.35 7.85
C GLN A 638 -9.12 -26.17 8.17
N SER A 639 -8.27 -27.13 7.77
CA SER A 639 -6.83 -27.07 8.00
C SER A 639 -6.15 -26.02 7.12
N LEU A 640 -6.63 -25.88 5.87
CA LEU A 640 -6.14 -24.88 4.93
C LEU A 640 -6.63 -23.48 5.32
N TYR A 641 -7.90 -23.34 5.69
CA TYR A 641 -8.43 -22.10 6.24
C TYR A 641 -7.65 -21.64 7.48
N SER A 642 -7.36 -22.55 8.41
CA SER A 642 -6.60 -22.21 9.64
C SER A 642 -5.20 -21.67 9.34
N ARG A 643 -4.59 -22.07 8.21
CA ARG A 643 -3.27 -21.58 7.76
C ARG A 643 -3.32 -20.25 7.01
N LEU A 644 -4.46 -19.92 6.41
CA LEU A 644 -4.61 -18.80 5.47
C LEU A 644 -5.50 -17.67 6.01
N LYS A 645 -6.21 -17.90 7.11
CA LYS A 645 -7.03 -16.88 7.78
C LYS A 645 -6.19 -15.63 8.09
N GLY A 646 -6.73 -14.46 7.74
CA GLY A 646 -6.07 -13.17 7.93
C GLY A 646 -4.97 -12.85 6.91
N LYS A 647 -4.63 -13.74 5.98
CA LYS A 647 -3.64 -13.50 4.92
C LYS A 647 -4.32 -12.97 3.65
N ILE A 648 -3.52 -12.29 2.83
CA ILE A 648 -3.91 -11.87 1.48
C ILE A 648 -3.42 -12.93 0.49
N MET A 649 -4.34 -13.52 -0.26
CA MET A 649 -4.09 -14.60 -1.22
C MET A 649 -4.04 -14.07 -2.64
N LEU A 650 -3.00 -14.43 -3.39
CA LEU A 650 -2.86 -14.11 -4.80
C LEU A 650 -3.13 -15.37 -5.62
N LYS A 651 -4.21 -15.39 -6.41
CA LYS A 651 -4.46 -16.49 -7.37
C LYS A 651 -3.48 -16.35 -8.53
N VAL A 652 -2.33 -17.01 -8.43
CA VAL A 652 -1.23 -16.89 -9.41
C VAL A 652 -1.61 -17.44 -10.78
N GLU A 653 -2.58 -18.35 -10.84
CA GLU A 653 -3.11 -18.97 -12.06
C GLU A 653 -4.32 -18.20 -12.65
N ASP A 654 -4.76 -17.10 -12.03
CA ASP A 654 -5.90 -16.28 -12.48
C ASP A 654 -5.51 -14.79 -12.46
N ALA A 655 -4.51 -14.45 -13.29
CA ALA A 655 -3.98 -13.09 -13.47
C ALA A 655 -3.55 -12.36 -12.19
N GLY A 656 -3.19 -13.09 -11.12
CA GLY A 656 -2.72 -12.50 -9.86
C GLY A 656 -3.82 -11.85 -9.01
N LYS A 657 -5.10 -12.20 -9.24
CA LYS A 657 -6.24 -11.69 -8.47
C LYS A 657 -6.03 -11.87 -6.96
N ALA A 658 -6.17 -10.78 -6.22
CA ALA A 658 -5.94 -10.74 -4.78
C ALA A 658 -7.24 -10.90 -3.97
N TYR A 659 -7.18 -11.67 -2.88
CA TYR A 659 -8.31 -11.90 -1.97
C TYR A 659 -7.88 -11.77 -0.51
N TYR A 660 -8.68 -11.10 0.31
CA TYR A 660 -8.50 -11.08 1.78
C TYR A 660 -9.35 -12.17 2.43
N VAL A 661 -8.74 -13.00 3.28
CA VAL A 661 -9.45 -14.04 4.05
C VAL A 661 -9.75 -13.48 5.44
N ASN A 662 -11.00 -13.16 5.74
CA ASN A 662 -11.37 -12.56 7.03
C ASN A 662 -11.11 -13.58 8.17
N PRO A 663 -10.30 -13.24 9.20
CA PRO A 663 -9.92 -14.17 10.25
C PRO A 663 -11.06 -14.53 11.22
N THR A 664 -12.15 -13.75 11.22
CA THR A 664 -13.27 -13.86 12.15
C THR A 664 -14.58 -14.30 11.49
N ALA A 665 -14.85 -13.84 10.26
CA ALA A 665 -16.13 -14.06 9.58
C ALA A 665 -16.18 -15.31 8.69
N LEU A 666 -15.07 -16.05 8.55
CA LEU A 666 -14.93 -17.18 7.61
C LEU A 666 -15.26 -16.81 6.14
N THR A 667 -15.12 -15.53 5.77
CA THR A 667 -15.40 -15.00 4.43
C THR A 667 -14.12 -14.69 3.65
N ARG A 668 -14.22 -14.70 2.32
CA ARG A 668 -13.17 -14.21 1.42
C ARG A 668 -13.70 -12.99 0.68
N HIS A 669 -12.89 -11.96 0.56
CA HIS A 669 -13.24 -10.74 -0.13
C HIS A 669 -12.28 -10.52 -1.29
N TYR A 670 -12.82 -10.42 -2.50
CA TYR A 670 -12.02 -10.07 -3.67
C TYR A 670 -11.56 -8.61 -3.56
N LEU A 671 -10.26 -8.37 -3.71
CA LEU A 671 -9.66 -7.05 -3.53
C LEU A 671 -9.66 -6.24 -4.84
N GLY A 672 -9.99 -6.83 -5.99
CA GLY A 672 -10.28 -6.06 -7.22
C GLY A 672 -9.22 -5.03 -7.61
N ARG A 673 -9.67 -3.81 -7.94
CA ARG A 673 -8.82 -2.64 -8.23
C ARG A 673 -8.43 -1.94 -6.92
N PRO A 674 -7.40 -1.07 -6.90
CA PRO A 674 -6.94 -0.40 -5.67
C PRO A 674 -8.05 0.26 -4.83
N ALA A 675 -9.03 0.92 -5.46
CA ALA A 675 -10.16 1.54 -4.77
C ALA A 675 -11.12 0.51 -4.13
N ASP A 676 -11.36 -0.60 -4.81
CA ASP A 676 -12.22 -1.69 -4.34
C ASP A 676 -11.56 -2.40 -3.14
N ALA A 677 -10.25 -2.65 -3.22
CA ALA A 677 -9.44 -3.20 -2.13
C ALA A 677 -9.52 -2.32 -0.87
N PHE A 678 -9.38 -1.01 -1.05
CA PHE A 678 -9.41 -0.04 0.03
C PHE A 678 -10.79 0.00 0.72
N LEU A 679 -11.87 -0.07 -0.05
CA LEU A 679 -13.23 -0.14 0.50
C LEU A 679 -13.46 -1.42 1.31
N VAL A 680 -13.08 -2.57 0.76
CA VAL A 680 -13.15 -3.85 1.47
C VAL A 680 -12.36 -3.77 2.78
N MET A 681 -11.16 -3.21 2.78
CA MET A 681 -10.34 -3.14 3.98
C MET A 681 -10.91 -2.21 5.05
N ARG A 682 -11.50 -1.09 4.68
CA ARG A 682 -12.19 -0.21 5.64
C ARG A 682 -13.48 -0.84 6.16
N GLU A 683 -14.24 -1.54 5.31
CA GLU A 683 -15.46 -2.25 5.72
C GLU A 683 -15.17 -3.40 6.69
N GLN A 684 -14.07 -4.13 6.48
CA GLN A 684 -13.62 -5.20 7.37
C GLN A 684 -12.81 -4.68 8.56
N GLY A 685 -12.58 -3.36 8.64
CA GLY A 685 -11.76 -2.70 9.65
C GLY A 685 -12.45 -2.65 11.02
N ILE A 686 -11.71 -3.00 12.07
CA ILE A 686 -12.18 -2.95 13.46
C ILE A 686 -11.57 -1.72 14.13
N GLY A 687 -12.35 -0.97 14.92
CA GLY A 687 -11.82 0.18 15.65
C GLY A 687 -10.73 -0.21 16.66
N ILE A 688 -9.66 0.58 16.76
CA ILE A 688 -8.60 0.42 17.77
C ILE A 688 -8.17 1.78 18.34
N ALA A 689 -7.94 1.82 19.66
CA ALA A 689 -7.37 2.97 20.34
C ALA A 689 -5.85 3.07 20.14
N ASN A 690 -5.29 4.28 20.15
CA ASN A 690 -3.87 4.56 19.91
C ASN A 690 -2.97 3.79 20.88
N ALA A 691 -3.38 3.70 22.15
CA ALA A 691 -2.63 2.98 23.19
C ALA A 691 -2.51 1.46 22.92
N ASN A 692 -3.48 0.85 22.23
CA ASN A 692 -3.43 -0.55 21.86
C ASN A 692 -2.78 -0.75 20.49
N LEU A 693 -3.01 0.18 19.55
CA LEU A 693 -2.35 0.17 18.25
C LEU A 693 -0.84 0.24 18.44
N GLY A 694 -0.35 1.16 19.28
CA GLY A 694 1.06 1.39 19.63
C GLY A 694 1.81 0.15 20.14
N LYS A 695 1.11 -0.86 20.65
CA LYS A 695 1.70 -2.14 21.09
C LYS A 695 2.10 -3.05 19.92
N ILE A 696 1.65 -2.76 18.71
CA ILE A 696 1.93 -3.56 17.50
C ILE A 696 3.07 -2.87 16.74
N PRO A 697 4.21 -3.55 16.49
CA PRO A 697 5.34 -2.96 15.75
C PRO A 697 4.92 -2.47 14.36
N VAL A 698 5.53 -1.38 13.89
CA VAL A 698 5.21 -0.80 12.56
C VAL A 698 6.05 -1.46 11.47
N GLY A 699 5.41 -1.75 10.34
CA GLY A 699 6.04 -2.24 9.12
C GLY A 699 6.11 -1.14 8.07
N LEU A 700 7.29 -0.95 7.47
CA LEU A 700 7.51 -0.01 6.37
C LEU A 700 7.42 -0.77 5.06
N ALA A 701 6.30 -0.63 4.35
CA ALA A 701 6.15 -1.15 2.99
C ALA A 701 5.27 -0.22 2.16
N ALA A 702 5.73 0.07 0.95
CA ALA A 702 4.99 0.84 -0.06
C ALA A 702 4.42 2.19 0.44
N LEU A 703 5.20 2.90 1.26
CA LEU A 703 4.92 4.29 1.63
C LEU A 703 5.27 5.18 0.44
N THR A 704 4.27 5.51 -0.38
CA THR A 704 4.47 6.42 -1.53
C THR A 704 4.03 7.84 -1.15
N GLY A 705 4.20 8.84 -2.02
CA GLY A 705 3.74 10.22 -1.77
C GLY A 705 4.88 11.19 -1.43
N THR A 706 4.50 12.42 -1.08
CA THR A 706 5.44 13.47 -0.66
C THR A 706 6.13 13.07 0.64
N ASP A 707 7.42 13.32 0.70
CA ASP A 707 8.32 13.16 1.85
C ASP A 707 9.05 14.51 1.95
N THR A 708 8.60 15.35 2.89
CA THR A 708 8.93 16.77 2.92
C THR A 708 10.33 17.04 3.49
N ASP A 709 10.81 16.22 4.42
CA ASP A 709 12.14 16.35 5.03
C ASP A 709 13.18 15.35 4.50
N GLY A 710 12.76 14.37 3.71
CA GLY A 710 13.63 13.45 2.98
C GLY A 710 14.20 12.33 3.82
N ASP A 711 13.61 12.02 4.97
CA ASP A 711 14.04 10.90 5.83
C ASP A 711 13.59 9.52 5.29
N GLY A 712 12.70 9.52 4.29
CA GLY A 712 12.18 8.34 3.64
C GLY A 712 10.89 7.79 4.26
N LEU A 713 10.18 8.57 5.07
CA LEU A 713 8.77 8.43 5.43
C LEU A 713 7.93 9.43 4.64
N SER A 714 6.74 9.03 4.19
CA SER A 714 5.84 9.99 3.51
C SER A 714 5.08 10.85 4.52
N ASP A 715 4.79 12.11 4.21
CA ASP A 715 4.03 13.04 5.07
C ASP A 715 2.73 12.41 5.63
N ILE A 716 2.02 11.64 4.80
CA ILE A 716 0.74 11.00 5.19
C ILE A 716 0.92 9.87 6.21
N PHE A 717 2.08 9.23 6.21
CA PHE A 717 2.44 8.19 7.16
C PHE A 717 2.90 8.82 8.46
N GLU A 718 3.68 9.89 8.38
CA GLU A 718 4.10 10.70 9.52
C GLU A 718 2.91 11.33 10.24
N ASP A 719 1.92 11.85 9.49
CA ASP A 719 0.64 12.30 10.05
C ASP A 719 -0.08 11.17 10.84
N ALA A 720 0.07 9.90 10.41
CA ALA A 720 -0.56 8.74 11.04
C ALA A 720 0.17 8.29 12.32
N ILE A 721 1.49 8.39 12.36
CA ILE A 721 2.32 8.07 13.55
C ILE A 721 2.59 9.28 14.45
N LYS A 722 2.21 10.48 13.99
CA LYS A 722 2.33 11.79 14.65
C LYS A 722 3.78 12.28 14.81
N THR A 723 4.65 11.99 13.85
CA THR A 723 5.97 12.63 13.70
C THR A 723 5.84 13.98 12.97
N ASP A 724 6.86 14.82 13.02
CA ASP A 724 6.89 16.13 12.36
C ASP A 724 7.49 16.00 10.96
N LYS A 725 6.62 15.95 9.95
CA LYS A 725 6.97 15.83 8.51
C LYS A 725 7.95 16.84 7.94
N ASN A 726 8.34 17.87 8.69
CA ASN A 726 9.32 18.86 8.26
C ASN A 726 10.68 18.65 8.94
N LYS A 727 10.87 17.55 9.67
CA LYS A 727 12.06 17.22 10.43
C LYS A 727 12.32 15.71 10.40
N ALA A 728 13.42 15.36 9.73
CA ALA A 728 13.87 13.98 9.65
C ALA A 728 14.09 13.30 11.02
N ASP A 729 14.33 14.08 12.08
CA ASP A 729 14.47 13.65 13.47
C ASP A 729 13.50 14.51 14.31
N THR A 730 12.34 13.94 14.65
CA THR A 730 11.25 14.67 15.30
C THR A 730 11.60 15.08 16.73
N ASP A 731 12.29 14.23 17.48
CA ASP A 731 12.58 14.44 18.90
C ASP A 731 13.99 15.01 19.18
N GLY A 732 14.84 15.07 18.15
CA GLY A 732 16.14 15.73 18.14
C GLY A 732 17.23 14.93 18.84
N ASP A 733 17.10 13.61 18.95
CA ASP A 733 18.05 12.74 19.64
C ASP A 733 19.23 12.27 18.77
N GLY A 734 19.22 12.60 17.48
CA GLY A 734 20.25 12.30 16.50
C GLY A 734 19.98 11.07 15.63
N PHE A 735 18.82 10.42 15.77
CA PHE A 735 18.35 9.37 14.89
C PHE A 735 17.13 9.83 14.09
N SER A 736 17.06 9.50 12.80
CA SER A 736 15.87 9.85 12.02
C SER A 736 14.67 9.00 12.42
N ASP A 737 13.46 9.55 12.30
CA ASP A 737 12.21 8.89 12.67
C ASP A 737 12.07 7.50 12.02
N LYS A 738 12.47 7.37 10.76
CA LYS A 738 12.51 6.08 10.04
C LYS A 738 13.41 5.04 10.70
N ASP A 739 14.63 5.43 11.06
CA ASP A 739 15.64 4.54 11.64
C ASP A 739 15.19 4.04 13.02
N GLU A 740 14.53 4.90 13.77
CA GLU A 740 13.94 4.56 15.05
C GLU A 740 12.81 3.55 14.91
N ILE A 741 11.89 3.77 13.96
CA ILE A 741 10.79 2.83 13.68
C ILE A 741 11.32 1.45 13.30
N ILE A 742 12.36 1.37 12.47
CA ILE A 742 12.98 0.10 12.06
C ILE A 742 13.55 -0.65 13.28
N LYS A 743 14.09 0.08 14.24
CA LYS A 743 14.71 -0.45 15.47
C LYS A 743 13.73 -0.57 16.66
N ASN A 744 12.46 -0.17 16.50
CA ASN A 744 11.44 -0.06 17.55
C ASN A 744 11.76 0.96 18.67
N TYR A 745 12.50 2.02 18.35
CA TYR A 745 12.64 3.21 19.18
C TYR A 745 11.43 4.13 19.00
N ASN A 746 11.24 5.05 19.94
CA ASN A 746 10.10 5.97 19.96
C ASN A 746 10.49 7.31 19.29
N PRO A 747 10.01 7.59 18.05
CA PRO A 747 10.41 8.76 17.27
C PRO A 747 9.80 10.08 17.75
N ARG A 748 9.36 10.14 19.00
CA ARG A 748 8.62 11.28 19.58
C ARG A 748 9.08 11.56 21.00
N GLY A 749 10.18 10.96 21.43
CA GLY A 749 10.78 11.14 22.73
C GLY A 749 11.50 9.88 23.19
N ASN A 750 12.40 10.05 24.17
CA ASN A 750 13.27 8.98 24.69
C ASN A 750 12.66 7.58 24.85
N GLY A 751 13.44 6.58 24.42
CA GLY A 751 13.28 5.18 24.78
C GLY A 751 12.68 4.31 23.66
N ASN A 752 12.19 3.13 24.03
CA ASN A 752 11.65 2.16 23.08
C ASN A 752 10.12 2.28 22.98
N LEU A 753 9.56 1.94 21.82
CA LEU A 753 8.12 1.70 21.69
C LEU A 753 7.70 0.56 22.62
N ALA A 754 6.59 0.72 23.34
CA ALA A 754 6.03 -0.29 24.24
C ALA A 754 5.33 -1.43 23.47
N VAL A 755 6.09 -2.14 22.62
CA VAL A 755 5.60 -3.24 21.79
C VAL A 755 5.33 -4.49 22.62
N ASP A 756 4.21 -5.15 22.35
CA ASP A 756 3.80 -6.41 22.95
C ASP A 756 3.61 -7.45 21.85
N ALA A 757 4.61 -8.34 21.71
CA ALA A 757 4.64 -9.36 20.68
C ALA A 757 3.48 -10.38 20.80
N LYS A 758 3.00 -10.63 22.03
CA LYS A 758 1.87 -11.53 22.26
C LYS A 758 0.59 -10.87 21.79
N PHE A 759 0.37 -9.61 22.18
CA PHE A 759 -0.77 -8.84 21.71
C PHE A 759 -0.78 -8.70 20.18
N ALA A 760 0.37 -8.37 19.58
CA ALA A 760 0.51 -8.26 18.13
C ALA A 760 0.14 -9.57 17.41
N SER A 761 0.61 -10.71 17.94
CA SER A 761 0.28 -12.04 17.39
C SER A 761 -1.21 -12.37 17.51
N GLU A 762 -1.88 -11.97 18.60
CA GLU A 762 -3.34 -12.11 18.77
C GLU A 762 -4.15 -11.24 17.80
N GLN A 763 -3.53 -10.18 17.25
CA GLN A 763 -4.14 -9.31 16.26
C GLN A 763 -3.79 -9.69 14.81
N ALA A 764 -3.01 -10.75 14.59
CA ALA A 764 -2.56 -11.17 13.27
C ALA A 764 -3.72 -11.31 12.27
N GLY A 765 -3.57 -10.64 11.13
CA GLY A 765 -4.49 -10.69 10.00
C GLY A 765 -5.71 -9.80 10.11
N LYS A 766 -5.85 -9.04 11.20
CA LYS A 766 -6.91 -8.03 11.35
C LYS A 766 -6.54 -6.76 10.61
N ILE A 767 -7.57 -6.04 10.18
CA ILE A 767 -7.46 -4.67 9.72
C ILE A 767 -8.04 -3.79 10.81
N PHE A 768 -7.29 -2.77 11.21
CA PHE A 768 -7.70 -1.82 12.22
C PHE A 768 -7.96 -0.45 11.64
N LEU A 769 -8.93 0.25 12.21
CA LEU A 769 -9.19 1.66 12.00
C LEU A 769 -8.88 2.41 13.29
N GLN A 770 -7.99 3.39 13.20
CA GLN A 770 -7.59 4.21 14.34
C GLN A 770 -8.73 5.17 14.69
N VAL A 771 -9.39 4.94 15.84
CA VAL A 771 -10.62 5.69 16.20
C VAL A 771 -10.34 7.02 16.91
N GLU A 772 -9.11 7.22 17.36
CA GLU A 772 -8.63 8.43 18.04
C GLU A 772 -7.77 9.32 17.12
N GLY A 773 -7.78 9.02 15.81
CA GLY A 773 -7.07 9.75 14.75
C GLY A 773 -8.00 10.19 13.62
N ALA A 774 -7.48 10.32 12.40
CA ALA A 774 -8.25 10.62 11.20
C ALA A 774 -8.97 9.39 10.60
N GLY A 775 -9.00 8.25 11.30
CA GLY A 775 -9.57 7.01 10.80
C GLY A 775 -8.60 6.19 9.94
N GLU A 776 -7.30 6.32 10.26
CA GLU A 776 -6.19 5.66 9.60
C GLU A 776 -6.37 4.13 9.61
N ALA A 777 -6.13 3.48 8.48
CA ALA A 777 -6.29 2.05 8.32
C ALA A 777 -4.94 1.31 8.40
N TRP A 778 -4.91 0.20 9.14
CA TRP A 778 -3.70 -0.56 9.42
C TRP A 778 -3.95 -2.06 9.24
N TYR A 779 -3.11 -2.76 8.48
CA TYR A 779 -3.17 -4.22 8.33
C TYR A 779 -2.09 -4.89 9.18
N VAL A 780 -2.47 -5.81 10.07
CA VAL A 780 -1.50 -6.61 10.84
C VAL A 780 -1.12 -7.85 10.05
N ASN A 781 0.09 -7.91 9.53
CA ASN A 781 0.53 -9.03 8.71
C ASN A 781 0.78 -10.29 9.56
N PRO A 782 0.12 -11.43 9.27
CA PRO A 782 0.34 -12.67 10.01
C PRO A 782 1.76 -13.26 9.89
N ALA A 783 2.56 -12.84 8.90
CA ALA A 783 3.88 -13.41 8.67
C ALA A 783 4.96 -12.82 9.60
N ASP A 784 4.85 -11.55 9.99
CA ASP A 784 5.85 -10.82 10.77
C ASP A 784 5.28 -10.15 12.03
N GLY A 785 3.95 -10.15 12.21
CA GLY A 785 3.28 -9.53 13.35
C GLY A 785 3.32 -7.99 13.33
N LYS A 786 3.74 -7.37 12.23
CA LYS A 786 3.83 -5.92 12.09
C LYS A 786 2.54 -5.33 11.51
N ARG A 787 2.23 -4.09 11.89
CA ARG A 787 1.14 -3.30 11.30
C ARG A 787 1.66 -2.46 10.13
N TYR A 788 0.98 -2.55 8.99
CA TYR A 788 1.31 -1.82 7.78
C TYR A 788 0.24 -0.76 7.53
N PHE A 789 0.68 0.46 7.28
CA PHE A 789 -0.22 1.57 6.99
C PHE A 789 -0.86 1.38 5.61
N LEU A 790 -2.17 1.50 5.54
CA LEU A 790 -2.94 1.33 4.30
C LEU A 790 -3.29 2.67 3.63
N GLY A 791 -2.99 3.81 4.28
CA GLY A 791 -2.99 5.16 3.71
C GLY A 791 -4.01 5.41 2.58
N ARG A 792 -3.52 5.47 1.34
CA ARG A 792 -4.33 5.62 0.12
C ARG A 792 -4.61 4.28 -0.55
N PRO A 793 -5.60 4.20 -1.45
CA PRO A 793 -5.88 3.00 -2.23
C PRO A 793 -4.66 2.37 -2.92
N SER A 794 -3.73 3.18 -3.45
CA SER A 794 -2.49 2.71 -4.07
C SER A 794 -1.52 2.09 -3.06
N ASP A 795 -1.38 2.69 -1.87
CA ASP A 795 -0.49 2.20 -0.80
C ASP A 795 -1.04 0.88 -0.25
N ALA A 796 -2.34 0.84 0.07
CA ALA A 796 -3.02 -0.38 0.48
C ALA A 796 -2.81 -1.51 -0.53
N PHE A 797 -3.03 -1.24 -1.82
CA PHE A 797 -2.85 -2.24 -2.87
C PHE A 797 -1.40 -2.72 -3.01
N ALA A 798 -0.43 -1.82 -2.88
CA ALA A 798 0.99 -2.16 -2.95
C ALA A 798 1.44 -2.98 -1.74
N VAL A 799 1.01 -2.62 -0.52
CA VAL A 799 1.19 -3.42 0.70
C VAL A 799 0.59 -4.82 0.49
N MET A 800 -0.62 -4.90 -0.07
CA MET A 800 -1.29 -6.18 -0.30
C MET A 800 -0.57 -7.09 -1.29
N ARG A 801 -0.01 -6.52 -2.36
CA ARG A 801 0.77 -7.29 -3.34
C ARG A 801 2.11 -7.73 -2.77
N ALA A 802 2.78 -6.88 -2.00
CA ALA A 802 4.06 -7.17 -1.38
C ALA A 802 3.98 -8.26 -0.30
N LEU A 803 2.88 -8.27 0.47
CA LEU A 803 2.66 -9.20 1.58
C LEU A 803 1.78 -10.41 1.20
N GLY A 804 1.28 -10.44 -0.04
CA GLY A 804 0.40 -11.48 -0.53
C GLY A 804 1.10 -12.82 -0.75
N LEU A 805 0.43 -13.91 -0.39
CA LEU A 805 0.93 -15.27 -0.62
C LEU A 805 0.24 -15.88 -1.85
N GLY A 806 1.03 -16.44 -2.77
CA GLY A 806 0.51 -17.16 -3.93
C GLY A 806 -0.25 -18.43 -3.53
N ILE A 807 -1.38 -18.69 -4.19
CA ILE A 807 -2.19 -19.91 -4.03
C ILE A 807 -2.63 -20.44 -5.41
N THR A 808 -2.63 -21.76 -5.56
CA THR A 808 -3.14 -22.43 -6.77
C THR A 808 -4.67 -22.32 -6.83
N ASN A 809 -5.26 -22.35 -8.02
CA ASN A 809 -6.72 -22.34 -8.17
C ASN A 809 -7.34 -23.54 -7.45
N LYS A 810 -6.71 -24.72 -7.56
CA LYS A 810 -7.17 -25.94 -6.90
C LYS A 810 -7.28 -25.80 -5.37
N ASP A 811 -6.24 -25.24 -4.73
CA ASP A 811 -6.26 -25.05 -3.27
C ASP A 811 -7.22 -23.92 -2.88
N PHE A 812 -7.30 -22.86 -3.70
CA PHE A 812 -8.23 -21.76 -3.51
C PHE A 812 -9.70 -22.20 -3.53
N GLU A 813 -10.10 -23.11 -4.41
CA GLU A 813 -11.48 -23.64 -4.47
C GLU A 813 -11.85 -24.56 -3.27
N THR A 814 -10.88 -24.93 -2.43
CA THR A 814 -11.11 -25.76 -1.22
C THR A 814 -11.17 -24.97 0.08
N LEU A 815 -10.76 -23.69 0.05
CA LEU A 815 -11.13 -22.68 1.05
C LEU A 815 -12.63 -22.43 0.98
#